data_AF-A0A821EAL8-F1
#
_entry.id   AF-A0A821EAL8-F1
#
_cell.length_a   1.000
_cell.length_b   1.000
_cell.length_c   1.000
_cell.angle_alpha   90.00
_cell.angle_beta   90.00
_cell.angle_gamma   90.00
#
_symmetry.space_group_name_H-M   'P 1'
#
loop_
_entity.id
_entity.type
_entity.pdbx_description
1 polymer ?
#
loop_
_entity_poly.entity_id
_entity_poly.type
_entity_poly.pdbx_seq_one_letter_code
_entity_poly.pdbx_strand_id
1 'polypeptide(L)'
;MVTTVHDNLILGNKQQNMSVFMRNMMRQSERVLVSIHPMVNKLLKKNSYELLNEFASIYWAVIRTKGKADGKWKKRSENIYDGWYDGQYESNKVSIDCFNGKFVVNDHSVGFLPNNITSDELFQRVFGHHIFEVQRAEQDDTYITKHGYHHDGKVHYEFNYRNYCLRIYERHAQTNDIFELIPAKCFEDELAEIFVSNYSHWWNDKTKIVEFRPVHFQHENFLHDIHYILAIKKGFIRTNNTENRQYLINRSSSFFKNLFTKYFIRLDSESYVYMLAENDIINIHLSRLGIAFKYSSQHNTITSREYSDMHVDDNQCFGTLTGLRSGLLLSPMAAIEHKNRHQLCRKLIVPYGEIRISKKPDRYHQTVTINRTSESKSPFLHKYFVFNLNDRLRILQPTDSPTGWLYLALLHAVTSHCLPDQYTGMTGMERSFELLNSAGSWSDQPFDPVCRQILLQIAIISPQVNYYPENNQSMEKIEWNPDYLPYSLQHFGYYLIAKKLLEASEEWNFMYSTSATPNNDELEQLFKSKKYNEKLLMKLYWDYRDSYNPLARLSPQMEAEIQRTSIASSYKPIWENSVCATNYRSLRLIDNLYGSGDVDLKDSSQLRCFPLTRWLSSEYQLKNIWIGLFKLAEELNTVESNNSQDDVERFELLLD
;
A
#
# COMPACT_ATOMS: atom_id res chain seq x y z
N MET A 1 -31.35 -34.12 29.07
CA MET A 1 -30.01 -33.75 29.58
C MET A 1 -29.34 -35.00 30.11
N VAL A 2 -28.49 -35.65 29.32
CA VAL A 2 -27.55 -36.66 29.81
C VAL A 2 -26.22 -36.35 29.13
N THR A 3 -25.27 -35.85 29.92
CA THR A 3 -23.89 -35.62 29.47
C THR A 3 -23.25 -37.00 29.34
N THR A 4 -22.85 -37.38 28.13
CA THR A 4 -22.12 -38.63 27.90
C THR A 4 -20.66 -38.43 28.29
N VAL A 5 -19.95 -39.49 28.69
CA VAL A 5 -18.53 -39.43 29.11
C VAL A 5 -17.64 -38.77 28.03
N HIS A 6 -18.07 -38.79 26.77
CA HIS A 6 -17.39 -38.15 25.64
C HIS A 6 -17.57 -36.62 25.56
N ASP A 7 -18.51 -36.01 26.30
CA ASP A 7 -18.63 -34.56 26.43
C ASP A 7 -17.49 -33.94 27.27
N ASN A 8 -16.74 -34.78 28.00
CA ASN A 8 -15.59 -34.42 28.82
C ASN A 8 -14.22 -34.66 28.16
N LEU A 9 -14.15 -34.96 26.86
CA LEU A 9 -12.86 -35.02 26.16
C LEU A 9 -12.22 -33.64 26.12
N ILE A 10 -11.05 -33.54 26.76
CA ILE A 10 -10.28 -32.30 26.95
C ILE A 10 -9.69 -31.90 25.60
N LEU A 11 -10.29 -30.88 24.99
CA LEU A 11 -9.71 -30.16 23.86
C LEU A 11 -8.42 -29.47 24.34
N GLY A 12 -7.33 -29.60 23.57
CA GLY A 12 -6.01 -29.05 23.95
C GLY A 12 -6.00 -27.53 24.08
N ASN A 13 -4.98 -26.95 24.72
CA ASN A 13 -4.91 -25.52 25.08
C ASN A 13 -5.20 -24.53 23.93
N LYS A 14 -4.92 -24.89 22.67
CA LYS A 14 -5.24 -24.03 21.50
C LYS A 14 -6.75 -23.99 21.16
N GLN A 15 -7.52 -24.96 21.61
CA GLN A 15 -8.92 -25.16 21.23
C GLN A 15 -9.91 -24.59 22.27
N GLN A 16 -9.42 -24.13 23.43
CA GLN A 16 -10.26 -23.49 24.46
C GLN A 16 -10.75 -22.09 24.07
N ASN A 17 -10.03 -21.38 23.18
CA ASN A 17 -10.39 -20.04 22.69
C ASN A 17 -11.44 -20.05 21.56
N MET A 18 -11.94 -21.23 21.15
CA MET A 18 -12.97 -21.34 20.10
C MET A 18 -14.39 -21.22 20.65
N SER A 19 -15.32 -20.73 19.82
CA SER A 19 -16.72 -20.61 20.18
C SER A 19 -17.33 -21.97 20.55
N VAL A 20 -18.36 -21.96 21.40
CA VAL A 20 -19.06 -23.18 21.84
C VAL A 20 -19.65 -23.95 20.66
N PHE A 21 -20.17 -23.24 19.66
CA PHE A 21 -20.69 -23.84 18.43
C PHE A 21 -19.62 -24.59 17.64
N MET A 22 -18.45 -23.99 17.43
CA MET A 22 -17.34 -24.63 16.70
C MET A 22 -16.84 -25.89 17.42
N ARG A 23 -16.74 -25.82 18.76
CA ARG A 23 -16.35 -26.97 19.58
C ARG A 23 -17.38 -28.10 19.50
N ASN A 24 -18.66 -27.78 19.47
CA ASN A 24 -19.74 -28.76 19.33
C ASN A 24 -19.76 -29.39 17.94
N MET A 25 -19.56 -28.61 16.88
CA MET A 25 -19.44 -29.12 15.51
C MET A 25 -18.25 -30.07 15.33
N MET A 26 -17.07 -29.72 15.88
CA MET A 26 -15.88 -30.59 15.83
C MET A 26 -16.09 -31.90 16.59
N ARG A 27 -16.72 -31.84 17.78
CA ARG A 27 -17.10 -33.02 18.55
C ARG A 27 -18.09 -33.89 17.78
N GLN A 28 -19.01 -33.28 17.04
CA GLN A 28 -19.99 -33.99 16.23
C GLN A 28 -19.34 -34.65 15.00
N SER A 29 -18.38 -33.99 14.32
CA SER A 29 -17.63 -34.60 13.22
C SER A 29 -16.75 -35.77 13.70
N GLU A 30 -16.09 -35.63 14.86
CA GLU A 30 -15.32 -36.73 15.45
C GLU A 30 -16.22 -37.91 15.80
N ARG A 31 -17.43 -37.69 16.35
CA ARG A 31 -18.41 -38.75 16.63
C ARG A 31 -18.83 -39.47 15.36
N VAL A 32 -19.13 -38.73 14.29
CA VAL A 32 -19.52 -39.30 13.00
C VAL A 32 -18.39 -40.15 12.42
N LEU A 33 -17.14 -39.66 12.47
CA LEU A 33 -15.98 -40.43 12.02
C LEU A 33 -15.76 -41.70 12.85
N VAL A 34 -15.94 -41.65 14.18
CA VAL A 34 -15.86 -42.85 15.03
C VAL A 34 -16.97 -43.85 14.68
N SER A 35 -18.18 -43.37 14.38
CA SER A 35 -19.30 -44.25 14.02
C SER A 35 -19.14 -44.91 12.64
N ILE A 36 -18.47 -44.25 11.69
CA ILE A 36 -18.27 -44.76 10.32
C ILE A 36 -17.00 -45.63 10.24
N HIS A 37 -16.00 -45.42 11.09
CA HIS A 37 -14.71 -46.15 11.06
C HIS A 37 -14.83 -47.69 11.07
N PRO A 38 -15.75 -48.33 11.83
CA PRO A 38 -15.98 -49.77 11.73
C PRO A 38 -16.40 -50.23 10.33
N MET A 39 -17.20 -49.42 9.61
CA MET A 39 -17.58 -49.69 8.22
C MET A 39 -16.39 -49.54 7.27
N VAL A 40 -15.58 -48.49 7.42
CA VAL A 40 -14.35 -48.28 6.64
C VAL A 40 -13.36 -49.44 6.83
N ASN A 41 -13.13 -49.87 8.07
CA ASN A 41 -12.26 -51.01 8.36
C ASN A 41 -12.80 -52.32 7.74
N LYS A 42 -14.13 -52.53 7.74
CA LYS A 42 -14.76 -53.68 7.09
C LYS A 42 -14.59 -53.65 5.57
N LEU A 43 -14.73 -52.47 4.96
CA LEU A 43 -14.54 -52.27 3.52
C LEU A 43 -13.08 -52.46 3.10
N LEU A 44 -12.14 -51.89 3.85
CA LEU A 44 -10.70 -52.07 3.63
C LEU A 44 -10.27 -53.54 3.80
N LYS A 45 -10.81 -54.26 4.79
CA LYS A 45 -10.58 -55.71 4.94
C LYS A 45 -11.18 -56.53 3.79
N LYS A 46 -12.37 -56.18 3.30
CA LYS A 46 -13.04 -56.87 2.19
C LYS A 46 -12.25 -56.75 0.88
N ASN A 47 -11.61 -55.61 0.65
CA ASN A 47 -10.78 -55.34 -0.52
C ASN A 47 -9.29 -55.64 -0.29
N SER A 48 -8.93 -56.45 0.73
CA SER A 48 -7.53 -56.80 1.06
C SER A 48 -6.59 -55.59 1.15
N TYR A 49 -7.09 -54.43 1.58
CA TYR A 49 -6.39 -53.15 1.66
C TYR A 49 -5.86 -52.58 0.33
N GLU A 50 -6.33 -53.08 -0.83
CA GLU A 50 -5.91 -52.59 -2.16
C GLU A 50 -6.20 -51.10 -2.37
N LEU A 51 -7.29 -50.58 -1.80
CA LEU A 51 -7.63 -49.16 -1.85
C LEU A 51 -6.57 -48.26 -1.16
N LEU A 52 -5.87 -48.77 -0.15
CA LEU A 52 -4.76 -48.04 0.47
C LEU A 52 -3.52 -48.03 -0.45
N ASN A 53 -3.33 -49.07 -1.28
CA ASN A 53 -2.30 -49.07 -2.33
C ASN A 53 -2.62 -48.03 -3.39
N GLU A 54 -3.86 -47.94 -3.83
CA GLU A 54 -4.30 -46.93 -4.79
C GLU A 54 -4.11 -45.52 -4.23
N PHE A 55 -4.58 -45.26 -3.00
CA PHE A 55 -4.36 -43.99 -2.31
C PHE A 55 -2.87 -43.63 -2.21
N ALA A 56 -2.03 -44.55 -1.74
CA ALA A 56 -0.59 -44.31 -1.65
C ALA A 56 0.04 -44.03 -3.03
N SER A 57 -0.41 -44.70 -4.10
CA SER A 57 0.08 -44.47 -5.46
C SER A 57 -0.33 -43.12 -6.05
N ILE A 58 -1.43 -42.54 -5.58
CA ILE A 58 -1.89 -41.20 -5.98
C ILE A 58 -1.09 -40.12 -5.24
N TYR A 59 -0.89 -40.28 -3.92
CA TYR A 59 -0.37 -39.22 -3.06
C TYR A 59 1.14 -39.31 -2.74
N TRP A 60 1.79 -40.43 -3.10
CA TRP A 60 3.24 -40.64 -2.99
C TRP A 60 3.87 -40.98 -4.35
N ALA A 61 4.36 -39.96 -5.05
CA ALA A 61 4.84 -40.03 -6.44
C ALA A 61 5.96 -41.06 -6.68
N VAL A 62 6.73 -41.43 -5.65
CA VAL A 62 7.81 -42.45 -5.73
C VAL A 62 7.27 -43.85 -6.04
N ILE A 63 6.01 -44.14 -5.71
CA ILE A 63 5.36 -45.42 -6.02
C ILE A 63 5.06 -45.54 -7.53
N ARG A 64 4.69 -44.43 -8.21
CA ARG A 64 4.30 -44.46 -9.63
C ARG A 64 5.44 -44.87 -10.57
N THR A 65 6.69 -44.65 -10.17
CA THR A 65 7.86 -44.92 -11.03
C THR A 65 8.35 -46.35 -10.99
N LYS A 66 7.89 -47.20 -10.05
CA LYS A 66 8.44 -48.56 -9.84
C LYS A 66 7.53 -49.73 -10.25
N GLY A 67 6.34 -49.49 -10.80
CA GLY A 67 5.39 -50.56 -11.17
C GLY A 67 4.72 -51.21 -9.94
N LYS A 68 3.56 -51.86 -10.16
CA LYS A 68 2.57 -52.33 -9.15
C LYS A 68 3.13 -52.48 -7.74
N ALA A 69 2.75 -51.54 -6.88
CA ALA A 69 3.18 -51.53 -5.50
C ALA A 69 2.23 -52.36 -4.63
N ASP A 70 2.59 -53.61 -4.39
CA ASP A 70 1.91 -54.48 -3.42
C ASP A 70 2.39 -54.14 -2.00
N GLY A 71 1.86 -53.03 -1.46
CA GLY A 71 2.07 -52.67 -0.07
C GLY A 71 1.40 -53.70 0.84
N LYS A 72 2.17 -54.30 1.75
CA LYS A 72 1.60 -55.18 2.80
C LYS A 72 1.02 -54.31 3.92
N TRP A 73 -0.26 -54.01 3.83
CA TRP A 73 -0.97 -53.22 4.83
C TRP A 73 -1.44 -54.06 6.01
N LYS A 74 -1.33 -53.50 7.21
CA LYS A 74 -1.94 -54.02 8.44
C LYS A 74 -2.52 -52.89 9.26
N LYS A 75 -3.63 -53.14 9.95
CA LYS A 75 -4.14 -52.19 10.95
C LYS A 75 -3.16 -52.17 12.14
N ARG A 76 -2.84 -50.99 12.64
CA ARG A 76 -1.86 -50.81 13.73
C ARG A 76 -2.38 -51.35 15.07
N SER A 77 -3.64 -51.05 15.40
CA SER A 77 -4.34 -51.59 16.57
C SER A 77 -5.76 -52.01 16.22
N GLU A 78 -6.27 -53.04 16.89
CA GLU A 78 -7.68 -53.43 16.76
C GLU A 78 -8.64 -52.47 17.45
N ASN A 79 -8.13 -51.50 18.22
CA ASN A 79 -8.94 -50.47 18.86
C ASN A 79 -9.78 -49.69 17.84
N ILE A 80 -11.07 -49.49 18.16
CA ILE A 80 -12.01 -48.71 17.34
C ILE A 80 -11.65 -47.21 17.28
N TYR A 81 -10.86 -46.71 18.23
CA TYR A 81 -10.35 -45.35 18.24
C TYR A 81 -8.99 -45.20 17.55
N ASP A 82 -8.39 -46.30 17.08
CA ASP A 82 -7.15 -46.25 16.30
C ASP A 82 -7.45 -46.26 14.79
N GLY A 83 -7.15 -45.12 14.16
CA GLY A 83 -7.29 -44.89 12.73
C GLY A 83 -6.10 -45.33 11.89
N TRP A 84 -5.01 -45.79 12.52
CA TRP A 84 -3.75 -46.03 11.82
C TRP A 84 -3.68 -47.40 11.10
N TYR A 85 -3.24 -47.35 9.85
CA TYR A 85 -2.89 -48.47 9.00
C TYR A 85 -1.43 -48.32 8.58
N ASP A 86 -0.64 -49.36 8.80
CA ASP A 86 0.78 -49.40 8.48
C ASP A 86 1.02 -50.32 7.29
N GLY A 87 1.67 -49.78 6.26
CA GLY A 87 2.12 -50.48 5.07
C GLY A 87 3.65 -50.47 4.98
N GLN A 88 4.22 -51.48 4.33
CA GLN A 88 5.64 -51.50 3.99
C GLN A 88 5.79 -51.52 2.47
N TYR A 89 6.54 -50.57 1.92
CA TYR A 89 6.93 -50.51 0.51
C TYR A 89 8.46 -50.51 0.42
N GLU A 90 9.04 -51.62 -0.06
CA GLU A 90 10.49 -51.84 -0.05
C GLU A 90 11.10 -51.53 1.34
N SER A 91 12.00 -50.55 1.44
CA SER A 91 12.63 -50.08 2.68
C SER A 91 11.84 -49.03 3.44
N ASN A 92 10.75 -48.50 2.89
CA ASN A 92 9.99 -47.39 3.47
C ASN A 92 8.74 -47.89 4.20
N LYS A 93 8.58 -47.43 5.44
CA LYS A 93 7.39 -47.63 6.25
C LYS A 93 6.38 -46.52 5.92
N VAL A 94 5.17 -46.87 5.56
CA VAL A 94 4.10 -45.91 5.26
C VAL A 94 2.98 -46.10 6.27
N SER A 95 2.45 -45.00 6.80
CA SER A 95 1.40 -45.02 7.81
C SER A 95 0.29 -44.05 7.42
N ILE A 96 -0.95 -44.54 7.40
CA ILE A 96 -2.15 -43.78 7.07
C ILE A 96 -3.08 -43.77 8.27
N ASP A 97 -3.40 -42.59 8.78
CA ASP A 97 -4.45 -42.40 9.78
C ASP A 97 -5.75 -42.02 9.05
N CYS A 98 -6.64 -43.00 8.86
CA CYS A 98 -7.93 -42.76 8.24
C CYS A 98 -8.90 -41.97 9.14
N PHE A 99 -8.59 -41.85 10.44
CA PHE A 99 -9.41 -41.12 11.40
C PHE A 99 -9.07 -39.63 11.41
N ASN A 100 -7.78 -39.30 11.42
CA ASN A 100 -7.29 -37.92 11.42
C ASN A 100 -6.84 -37.41 10.04
N GLY A 101 -6.95 -38.22 8.98
CA GLY A 101 -6.53 -37.88 7.63
C GLY A 101 -5.01 -37.64 7.47
N LYS A 102 -4.18 -38.34 8.25
CA LYS A 102 -2.71 -38.16 8.22
C LYS A 102 -2.05 -39.21 7.33
N PHE A 103 -1.18 -38.77 6.43
CA PHE A 103 -0.37 -39.63 5.57
C PHE A 103 1.13 -39.39 5.85
N VAL A 104 1.82 -40.44 6.28
CA VAL A 104 3.17 -40.36 6.85
C VAL A 104 4.07 -41.42 6.21
N VAL A 105 5.28 -41.05 5.82
CA VAL A 105 6.31 -41.96 5.28
C VAL A 105 7.54 -41.90 6.17
N ASN A 106 8.03 -43.05 6.63
CA ASN A 106 9.09 -43.24 7.62
C ASN A 106 8.87 -42.41 8.88
N ASP A 107 7.63 -42.37 9.39
CA ASP A 107 7.24 -41.58 10.57
C ASP A 107 7.29 -40.03 10.35
N HIS A 108 7.43 -39.56 9.11
CA HIS A 108 7.39 -38.12 8.74
C HIS A 108 6.21 -37.78 7.82
N SER A 109 5.50 -36.67 8.07
CA SER A 109 4.35 -36.26 7.25
C SER A 109 4.78 -35.85 5.84
N VAL A 110 4.10 -36.38 4.84
CA VAL A 110 4.13 -35.83 3.48
C VAL A 110 3.23 -34.59 3.49
N GLY A 111 3.75 -33.39 3.20
CA GLY A 111 2.97 -32.19 3.51
C GLY A 111 3.48 -30.88 2.93
N PHE A 112 3.04 -29.79 3.56
CA PHE A 112 3.36 -28.42 3.19
C PHE A 112 4.64 -27.94 3.86
N LEU A 113 5.19 -26.83 3.37
CA LEU A 113 6.34 -26.18 3.99
C LEU A 113 6.04 -25.79 5.45
N PRO A 114 7.00 -25.96 6.37
CA PRO A 114 6.84 -25.55 7.76
C PRO A 114 6.79 -24.03 7.91
N ASN A 115 6.18 -23.56 9.00
CA ASN A 115 5.91 -22.13 9.22
C ASN A 115 7.17 -21.26 9.25
N ASN A 116 8.30 -21.77 9.74
CA ASN A 116 9.57 -21.05 9.72
C ASN A 116 10.07 -20.69 8.31
N ILE A 117 9.64 -21.44 7.29
CA ILE A 117 9.91 -21.14 5.88
C ILE A 117 8.81 -20.22 5.32
N THR A 118 7.54 -20.58 5.54
CA THR A 118 6.44 -19.82 4.94
C THR A 118 6.27 -18.44 5.56
N SER A 119 6.70 -18.19 6.79
CA SER A 119 6.69 -16.85 7.42
C SER A 119 7.95 -16.02 7.13
N ASP A 120 8.96 -16.59 6.46
CA ASP A 120 10.19 -15.89 6.15
C ASP A 120 9.94 -14.76 5.12
N GLU A 121 10.59 -13.62 5.30
CA GLU A 121 10.43 -12.45 4.42
C GLU A 121 10.81 -12.77 2.97
N LEU A 122 11.84 -13.60 2.75
CA LEU A 122 12.28 -14.00 1.41
C LEU A 122 11.21 -14.84 0.70
N PHE A 123 10.58 -15.76 1.44
CA PHE A 123 9.50 -16.58 0.92
C PHE A 123 8.26 -15.73 0.61
N GLN A 124 7.81 -14.93 1.58
CA GLN A 124 6.61 -14.10 1.45
C GLN A 124 6.72 -13.09 0.32
N ARG A 125 7.91 -12.51 0.11
CA ARG A 125 8.14 -11.55 -0.97
C ARG A 125 7.86 -12.12 -2.35
N VAL A 126 8.36 -13.33 -2.63
CA VAL A 126 8.30 -13.93 -3.97
C VAL A 126 7.07 -14.80 -4.15
N PHE A 127 6.80 -15.68 -3.18
CA PHE A 127 5.74 -16.68 -3.26
C PHE A 127 4.45 -16.24 -2.56
N GLY A 128 4.50 -15.23 -1.70
CA GLY A 128 3.34 -14.75 -0.94
C GLY A 128 2.71 -15.87 -0.12
N HIS A 129 1.42 -16.10 -0.39
CA HIS A 129 0.63 -17.15 0.26
C HIS A 129 0.57 -18.45 -0.56
N HIS A 130 1.45 -18.64 -1.54
CA HIS A 130 1.46 -19.85 -2.34
C HIS A 130 1.78 -21.08 -1.47
N ILE A 131 1.02 -22.14 -1.69
CA ILE A 131 1.11 -23.36 -0.91
C ILE A 131 1.82 -24.42 -1.75
N PHE A 132 3.06 -24.74 -1.36
CA PHE A 132 3.84 -25.80 -1.99
C PHE A 132 3.61 -27.14 -1.32
N GLU A 133 3.22 -28.15 -2.10
CA GLU A 133 3.32 -29.54 -1.67
C GLU A 133 4.77 -30.00 -1.81
N VAL A 134 5.38 -30.38 -0.70
CA VAL A 134 6.80 -30.72 -0.63
C VAL A 134 7.04 -32.11 -0.06
N GLN A 135 8.24 -32.61 -0.31
CA GLN A 135 8.81 -33.76 0.36
C GLN A 135 10.17 -33.36 0.94
N ARG A 136 10.60 -34.00 2.03
CA ARG A 136 11.95 -33.77 2.55
C ARG A 136 12.99 -34.38 1.62
N ALA A 137 14.09 -33.67 1.40
CA ALA A 137 15.27 -34.22 0.76
C ALA A 137 16.07 -35.06 1.77
N GLU A 138 17.09 -35.79 1.31
CA GLU A 138 18.00 -36.58 2.17
C GLU A 138 18.79 -35.72 3.17
N GLN A 139 18.95 -34.42 2.87
CA GLN A 139 19.60 -33.47 3.77
C GLN A 139 18.64 -32.90 4.82
N ASP A 140 19.14 -32.75 6.05
CA ASP A 140 18.39 -32.13 7.15
C ASP A 140 17.91 -30.71 6.79
N ASP A 141 16.62 -30.47 7.08
CA ASP A 141 15.86 -29.23 6.86
C ASP A 141 15.85 -28.69 5.43
N THR A 142 15.92 -29.61 4.46
CA THR A 142 15.71 -29.34 3.04
C THR A 142 14.37 -29.94 2.57
N TYR A 143 13.58 -29.14 1.85
CA TYR A 143 12.28 -29.52 1.28
C TYR A 143 12.28 -29.27 -0.22
N ILE A 144 11.76 -30.19 -1.02
CA ILE A 144 11.67 -30.07 -2.49
C ILE A 144 10.21 -30.21 -2.92
N THR A 145 9.76 -29.40 -3.89
CA THR A 145 8.40 -29.50 -4.43
C THR A 145 8.16 -30.81 -5.14
N LYS A 146 7.00 -31.42 -4.87
CA LYS A 146 6.58 -32.67 -5.53
C LYS A 146 6.28 -32.46 -7.00
N HIS A 147 5.60 -31.37 -7.31
CA HIS A 147 5.18 -31.03 -8.66
C HIS A 147 6.15 -30.04 -9.28
N GLY A 148 6.33 -30.17 -10.59
CA GLY A 148 6.97 -29.13 -11.39
C GLY A 148 5.99 -27.98 -11.60
N TYR A 149 6.50 -26.75 -11.56
CA TYR A 149 5.74 -25.53 -11.76
C TYR A 149 6.13 -24.85 -13.08
N HIS A 150 5.22 -24.04 -13.61
CA HIS A 150 5.28 -23.35 -14.91
C HIS A 150 5.08 -24.28 -16.11
N HIS A 151 4.36 -23.79 -17.14
CA HIS A 151 3.83 -24.63 -18.24
C HIS A 151 4.91 -25.29 -19.11
N ASP A 152 6.07 -24.66 -19.27
CA ASP A 152 7.09 -25.09 -20.23
C ASP A 152 8.29 -25.83 -19.61
N GLY A 153 8.45 -25.78 -18.28
CA GLY A 153 9.59 -26.37 -17.59
C GLY A 153 9.12 -27.14 -16.37
N LYS A 154 9.55 -28.40 -16.22
CA LYS A 154 9.43 -29.10 -14.93
C LYS A 154 10.40 -28.44 -13.94
N VAL A 155 10.03 -27.28 -13.42
CA VAL A 155 10.82 -26.50 -12.47
C VAL A 155 10.41 -26.89 -11.06
N HIS A 156 11.36 -27.39 -10.29
CA HIS A 156 11.15 -27.76 -8.90
C HIS A 156 11.80 -26.72 -7.99
N TYR A 157 11.15 -26.39 -6.88
CA TYR A 157 11.71 -25.48 -5.88
C TYR A 157 12.23 -26.29 -4.69
N GLU A 158 13.42 -25.92 -4.23
CA GLU A 158 14.05 -26.46 -3.03
C GLU A 158 14.18 -25.36 -1.99
N PHE A 159 13.81 -25.66 -0.75
CA PHE A 159 13.83 -24.76 0.38
C PHE A 159 14.74 -25.37 1.44
N ASN A 160 15.85 -24.71 1.75
CA ASN A 160 16.80 -25.11 2.78
C ASN A 160 16.75 -24.09 3.92
N TYR A 161 16.35 -24.52 5.11
CA TYR A 161 16.31 -23.66 6.29
C TYR A 161 17.37 -24.10 7.30
N ARG A 162 18.48 -23.36 7.37
CA ARG A 162 19.61 -23.68 8.27
C ARG A 162 20.11 -22.43 8.98
N ASN A 163 20.48 -22.57 10.24
CA ASN A 163 21.00 -21.46 11.06
C ASN A 163 20.10 -20.21 11.02
N TYR A 164 18.78 -20.40 11.09
CA TYR A 164 17.78 -19.32 10.99
C TYR A 164 17.82 -18.52 9.67
N CYS A 165 18.39 -19.10 8.61
CA CYS A 165 18.48 -18.51 7.29
C CYS A 165 17.80 -19.43 6.27
N LEU A 166 16.87 -18.86 5.50
CA LEU A 166 16.22 -19.54 4.39
C LEU A 166 17.03 -19.32 3.10
N ARG A 167 17.33 -20.41 2.40
CA ARG A 167 17.82 -20.41 1.03
C ARG A 167 16.82 -21.12 0.13
N ILE A 168 16.55 -20.52 -1.02
CA ILE A 168 15.59 -21.05 -1.99
C ILE A 168 16.31 -21.28 -3.31
N TYR A 169 16.20 -22.49 -3.83
CA TYR A 169 16.77 -22.90 -5.11
C TYR A 169 15.66 -23.28 -6.08
N GLU A 170 15.84 -22.90 -7.33
CA GLU A 170 15.03 -23.30 -8.45
C GLU A 170 15.82 -24.30 -9.30
N ARG A 171 15.29 -25.50 -9.50
CA ARG A 171 15.93 -26.60 -10.22
C ARG A 171 15.19 -26.91 -11.51
N HIS A 172 15.87 -26.73 -12.63
CA HIS A 172 15.35 -27.01 -13.96
C HIS A 172 15.66 -28.45 -14.35
N ALA A 173 14.64 -29.32 -14.40
CA ALA A 173 14.85 -30.74 -14.69
C ALA A 173 15.40 -31.00 -16.11
N GLN A 174 15.13 -30.11 -17.08
CA GLN A 174 15.53 -30.29 -18.48
C GLN A 174 16.97 -29.82 -18.74
N THR A 175 17.33 -28.63 -18.27
CA THR A 175 18.68 -28.04 -18.50
C THR A 175 19.68 -28.41 -17.40
N ASN A 176 19.19 -29.00 -16.30
CA ASN A 176 19.94 -29.23 -15.07
C ASN A 176 20.51 -27.93 -14.48
N ASP A 177 19.92 -26.79 -14.77
CA ASP A 177 20.33 -25.50 -14.20
C ASP A 177 19.72 -25.29 -12.82
N ILE A 178 20.48 -24.60 -11.97
CA ILE A 178 20.12 -24.30 -10.60
C ILE A 178 20.25 -22.79 -10.44
N PHE A 179 19.15 -22.15 -10.01
CA PHE A 179 19.14 -20.74 -9.65
C PHE A 179 18.93 -20.61 -8.15
N GLU A 180 19.74 -19.79 -7.50
CA GLU A 180 19.55 -19.39 -6.10
C GLU A 180 18.85 -18.04 -6.03
N LEU A 181 17.79 -17.95 -5.22
CA LEU A 181 17.13 -16.68 -4.97
C LEU A 181 18.00 -15.83 -4.04
N ILE A 182 18.46 -14.68 -4.55
CA ILE A 182 19.20 -13.69 -3.77
C ILE A 182 18.20 -12.81 -3.00
N PRO A 183 18.39 -12.62 -1.68
CA PRO A 183 17.59 -11.67 -0.90
C PRO A 183 17.68 -10.24 -1.45
N ALA A 184 16.53 -9.56 -1.54
CA ALA A 184 16.47 -8.17 -2.01
C ALA A 184 17.35 -7.22 -1.17
N LYS A 185 17.50 -7.51 0.13
CA LYS A 185 18.38 -6.79 1.06
C LYS A 185 19.85 -6.71 0.61
N CYS A 186 20.31 -7.66 -0.21
CA CYS A 186 21.66 -7.62 -0.77
C CYS A 186 21.87 -6.49 -1.80
N PHE A 187 20.79 -5.92 -2.32
CA PHE A 187 20.80 -4.82 -3.28
C PHE A 187 20.24 -3.51 -2.72
N GLU A 188 19.78 -3.51 -1.46
CA GLU A 188 19.41 -2.29 -0.75
C GLU A 188 20.61 -1.33 -0.71
N ASP A 189 20.34 -0.04 -0.91
CA ASP A 189 21.32 1.04 -1.06
C ASP A 189 22.27 0.97 -2.28
N GLU A 190 22.53 -0.22 -2.83
CA GLU A 190 23.38 -0.43 -4.02
C GLU A 190 22.64 -0.11 -5.33
N LEU A 191 21.39 -0.55 -5.47
CA LEU A 191 20.57 -0.32 -6.66
C LEU A 191 19.46 0.70 -6.40
N ALA A 192 18.89 1.27 -7.45
CA ALA A 192 17.68 2.08 -7.31
C ALA A 192 16.50 1.20 -6.87
N GLU A 193 15.58 1.79 -6.10
CA GLU A 193 14.46 1.11 -5.45
C GLU A 193 13.67 0.23 -6.44
N ILE A 194 13.44 0.72 -7.67
CA ILE A 194 12.72 -0.04 -8.70
C ILE A 194 13.32 -1.42 -9.00
N PHE A 195 14.65 -1.55 -8.98
CA PHE A 195 15.32 -2.82 -9.23
C PHE A 195 15.15 -3.77 -8.04
N VAL A 196 15.10 -3.23 -6.83
CA VAL A 196 14.95 -4.00 -5.60
C VAL A 196 13.49 -4.40 -5.40
N SER A 197 12.55 -3.45 -5.51
CA SER A 197 11.14 -3.57 -5.18
C SER A 197 10.34 -4.39 -6.18
N ASN A 198 10.61 -4.24 -7.48
CA ASN A 198 9.77 -4.80 -8.54
C ASN A 198 10.28 -6.14 -9.08
N TYR A 199 11.49 -6.55 -8.69
CA TYR A 199 12.12 -7.76 -9.20
C TYR A 199 12.47 -8.76 -8.08
N SER A 200 12.44 -10.04 -8.44
CA SER A 200 13.13 -11.12 -7.75
C SER A 200 14.46 -11.41 -8.46
N HIS A 201 15.48 -11.80 -7.69
CA HIS A 201 16.86 -11.86 -8.18
C HIS A 201 17.35 -13.31 -8.16
N TRP A 202 17.53 -13.91 -9.33
CA TRP A 202 17.84 -15.33 -9.46
C TRP A 202 19.24 -15.55 -10.00
N TRP A 203 20.14 -16.06 -9.17
CA TRP A 203 21.53 -16.29 -9.51
C TRP A 203 21.77 -17.70 -10.03
N ASN A 204 22.28 -17.82 -11.25
CA ASN A 204 22.74 -19.07 -11.82
C ASN A 204 24.26 -19.24 -11.60
N ASP A 205 24.63 -20.27 -10.84
CA ASP A 205 26.03 -20.54 -10.51
C ASP A 205 26.89 -20.91 -11.72
N LYS A 206 26.33 -21.59 -12.73
CA LYS A 206 27.08 -22.00 -13.93
C LYS A 206 27.37 -20.81 -14.83
N THR A 207 26.36 -20.01 -15.14
CA THR A 207 26.50 -18.86 -16.05
C THR A 207 27.11 -17.64 -15.33
N LYS A 208 27.07 -17.62 -13.99
CA LYS A 208 27.46 -16.49 -13.14
C LYS A 208 26.66 -15.23 -13.47
N ILE A 209 25.37 -15.42 -13.71
CA ILE A 209 24.41 -14.38 -14.07
C ILE A 209 23.32 -14.31 -13.01
N VAL A 210 22.91 -13.09 -12.63
CA VAL A 210 21.68 -12.85 -11.88
C VAL A 210 20.61 -12.30 -12.81
N GLU A 211 19.46 -12.95 -12.83
CA GLU A 211 18.28 -12.56 -13.61
C GLU A 211 17.31 -11.76 -12.73
N PHE A 212 16.85 -10.63 -13.26
CA PHE A 212 15.82 -9.80 -12.64
C PHE A 212 14.49 -10.22 -13.23
N ARG A 213 13.78 -11.08 -12.51
CA ARG A 213 12.47 -11.63 -12.88
C ARG A 213 11.36 -10.87 -12.15
N PRO A 214 10.08 -10.96 -12.57
CA PRO A 214 8.98 -10.36 -11.84
C PRO A 214 9.04 -10.75 -10.35
N VAL A 215 8.71 -9.82 -9.45
CA VAL A 215 8.80 -10.10 -8.01
C VAL A 215 7.88 -11.23 -7.57
N HIS A 216 6.69 -11.36 -8.18
CA HIS A 216 5.68 -12.33 -7.78
C HIS A 216 5.72 -13.61 -8.62
N PHE A 217 5.83 -14.75 -7.95
CA PHE A 217 5.84 -16.09 -8.52
C PHE A 217 4.64 -16.41 -9.43
N GLN A 218 3.47 -15.80 -9.17
CA GLN A 218 2.23 -16.05 -9.92
C GLN A 218 2.15 -15.31 -11.25
N HIS A 219 3.14 -14.48 -11.59
CA HIS A 219 3.18 -13.79 -12.87
C HIS A 219 3.25 -14.80 -14.03
N GLU A 220 2.41 -14.66 -15.05
CA GLU A 220 2.27 -15.65 -16.15
C GLU A 220 3.62 -15.97 -16.82
N ASN A 221 4.46 -14.95 -16.97
CA ASN A 221 5.78 -15.07 -17.59
C ASN A 221 6.93 -15.00 -16.58
N PHE A 222 6.74 -15.46 -15.34
CA PHE A 222 7.74 -15.36 -14.27
C PHE A 222 9.15 -15.81 -14.67
N LEU A 223 9.28 -16.91 -15.44
CA LEU A 223 10.57 -17.44 -15.88
C LEU A 223 11.15 -16.74 -17.12
N HIS A 224 10.31 -16.13 -17.95
CA HIS A 224 10.70 -15.63 -19.27
C HIS A 224 10.82 -14.10 -19.33
N ASP A 225 10.10 -13.39 -18.47
CA ASP A 225 10.05 -11.93 -18.44
C ASP A 225 11.26 -11.36 -17.69
N ILE A 226 12.46 -11.64 -18.22
CA ILE A 226 13.74 -11.20 -17.66
C ILE A 226 14.08 -9.87 -18.31
N HIS A 227 13.86 -8.76 -17.61
CA HIS A 227 14.14 -7.41 -18.13
C HIS A 227 15.60 -7.02 -18.00
N TYR A 228 16.23 -7.39 -16.89
CA TYR A 228 17.61 -7.02 -16.57
C TYR A 228 18.44 -8.24 -16.17
N ILE A 229 19.73 -8.13 -16.45
CA ILE A 229 20.73 -9.16 -16.19
C ILE A 229 21.97 -8.52 -15.56
N LEU A 230 22.39 -9.03 -14.40
CA LEU A 230 23.69 -8.74 -13.79
C LEU A 230 24.69 -9.85 -14.15
N ALA A 231 25.74 -9.50 -14.89
CA ALA A 231 26.84 -10.41 -15.17
C ALA A 231 27.91 -10.30 -14.09
N ILE A 232 27.91 -11.19 -13.09
CA ILE A 232 28.78 -11.10 -11.89
C ILE A 232 30.26 -10.97 -12.27
N LYS A 233 30.73 -11.78 -13.23
CA LYS A 233 32.14 -11.75 -13.68
C LYS A 233 32.58 -10.41 -14.25
N LYS A 234 31.65 -9.67 -14.86
CA LYS A 234 31.94 -8.40 -15.53
C LYS A 234 31.54 -7.18 -14.69
N GLY A 235 30.73 -7.38 -13.64
CA GLY A 235 30.31 -6.33 -12.72
C GLY A 235 29.36 -5.29 -13.32
N PHE A 236 28.58 -5.64 -14.36
CA PHE A 236 27.60 -4.72 -14.94
C PHE A 236 26.19 -5.31 -14.99
N ILE A 237 25.21 -4.43 -14.86
CA ILE A 237 23.80 -4.72 -15.12
C ILE A 237 23.45 -4.18 -16.49
N ARG A 238 22.72 -4.97 -17.28
CA ARG A 238 22.23 -4.57 -18.60
C ARG A 238 20.79 -5.01 -18.84
N THR A 239 20.12 -4.37 -19.80
CA THR A 239 18.86 -4.88 -20.34
C THR A 239 19.07 -6.23 -21.03
N ASN A 240 18.05 -7.08 -20.96
CA ASN A 240 18.01 -8.37 -21.66
C ASN A 240 17.44 -8.24 -23.09
N ASN A 241 17.69 -7.12 -23.75
CA ASN A 241 17.34 -6.92 -25.14
C ASN A 241 18.58 -7.16 -26.01
N THR A 242 18.47 -7.99 -27.05
CA THR A 242 19.58 -8.29 -27.97
C THR A 242 19.84 -7.18 -28.97
N GLU A 243 18.81 -6.47 -29.39
CA GLU A 243 18.88 -5.40 -30.39
C GLU A 243 19.32 -4.08 -29.76
N ASN A 244 18.79 -3.78 -28.58
CA ASN A 244 19.08 -2.53 -27.88
C ASN A 244 19.57 -2.76 -26.44
N ARG A 245 20.88 -2.99 -26.31
CA ARG A 245 21.53 -3.24 -25.02
C ARG A 245 21.84 -1.92 -24.32
N GLN A 246 21.23 -1.73 -23.17
CA GLN A 246 21.49 -0.60 -22.29
C GLN A 246 22.17 -1.08 -21.02
N TYR A 247 23.10 -0.29 -20.49
CA TYR A 247 23.90 -0.61 -19.31
C TYR A 247 23.54 0.32 -18.16
N LEU A 248 23.32 -0.24 -16.97
CA LEU A 248 23.07 0.57 -15.78
C LEU A 248 24.34 1.30 -15.36
N ILE A 249 24.24 2.62 -15.23
CA ILE A 249 25.32 3.43 -14.67
C ILE A 249 25.34 3.24 -13.16
N ASN A 250 26.53 2.94 -12.63
CA ASN A 250 26.74 2.80 -11.20
C ASN A 250 26.42 4.13 -10.47
N ARG A 251 25.53 4.08 -9.47
CA ARG A 251 25.13 5.23 -8.65
C ARG A 251 26.27 5.85 -7.86
N SER A 252 27.29 5.06 -7.52
CA SER A 252 28.52 5.52 -6.85
C SER A 252 29.52 6.17 -7.81
N SER A 253 29.27 6.14 -9.13
CA SER A 253 30.15 6.81 -10.09
C SER A 253 30.08 8.33 -9.97
N SER A 254 31.21 9.00 -10.21
CA SER A 254 31.29 10.46 -10.24
C SER A 254 30.33 11.08 -11.27
N PHE A 255 30.17 10.42 -12.42
CA PHE A 255 29.25 10.84 -13.46
C PHE A 255 27.80 10.93 -12.96
N PHE A 256 27.30 9.84 -12.35
CA PHE A 256 25.95 9.79 -11.80
C PHE A 256 25.76 10.85 -10.71
N LYS A 257 26.67 10.91 -9.73
CA LYS A 257 26.58 11.86 -8.61
C LYS A 257 26.58 13.31 -9.10
N ASN A 258 27.43 13.66 -10.06
CA ASN A 258 27.50 15.02 -10.60
C ASN A 258 26.19 15.42 -11.29
N LEU A 259 25.63 14.56 -12.16
CA LEU A 259 24.35 14.85 -12.81
C LEU A 259 23.19 14.93 -11.81
N PHE A 260 23.13 13.97 -10.88
CA PHE A 260 22.08 13.92 -9.86
C PHE A 260 22.11 15.18 -8.98
N THR A 261 23.25 15.52 -8.38
CA THR A 261 23.38 16.69 -7.51
C THR A 261 23.19 18.00 -8.27
N LYS A 262 23.58 18.08 -9.55
CA LYS A 262 23.38 19.29 -10.36
C LYS A 262 21.91 19.51 -10.71
N TYR A 263 21.14 18.47 -11.04
CA TYR A 263 19.79 18.65 -11.57
C TYR A 263 18.71 17.88 -10.80
N PHE A 264 18.85 16.58 -10.63
CA PHE A 264 17.75 15.70 -10.24
C PHE A 264 17.48 15.61 -8.73
N ILE A 265 18.42 16.03 -7.88
CA ILE A 265 18.23 16.18 -6.43
C ILE A 265 17.05 17.12 -6.08
N ARG A 266 16.66 17.98 -7.03
CA ARG A 266 15.55 18.93 -6.89
C ARG A 266 14.18 18.27 -7.07
N LEU A 267 14.12 17.08 -7.66
CA LEU A 267 12.86 16.39 -7.99
C LEU A 267 12.63 15.16 -7.10
N ASP A 268 13.68 14.39 -6.85
CA ASP A 268 13.58 13.18 -6.05
C ASP A 268 14.91 12.84 -5.34
N SER A 269 14.83 11.92 -4.39
CA SER A 269 15.98 11.31 -3.74
C SER A 269 16.67 10.29 -4.65
N GLU A 270 17.94 10.05 -4.37
CA GLU A 270 18.82 9.27 -5.23
C GLU A 270 18.34 7.84 -5.48
N SER A 271 17.71 7.21 -4.46
CA SER A 271 17.22 5.84 -4.54
C SER A 271 16.12 5.65 -5.59
N TYR A 272 15.45 6.71 -6.03
CA TYR A 272 14.42 6.63 -7.07
C TYR A 272 14.91 7.06 -8.46
N VAL A 273 16.21 7.36 -8.60
CA VAL A 273 16.81 7.77 -9.87
C VAL A 273 17.76 6.69 -10.37
N TYR A 274 17.61 6.29 -11.63
CA TYR A 274 18.56 5.40 -12.30
C TYR A 274 18.88 5.89 -13.70
N MET A 275 20.04 5.50 -14.22
CA MET A 275 20.51 5.92 -15.55
C MET A 275 20.95 4.71 -16.37
N LEU A 276 20.46 4.61 -17.59
CA LEU A 276 20.78 3.55 -18.54
C LEU A 276 21.56 4.15 -19.71
N ALA A 277 22.80 3.69 -19.91
CA ALA A 277 23.64 4.09 -21.03
C ALA A 277 23.40 3.19 -22.24
N GLU A 278 23.21 3.80 -23.40
CA GLU A 278 23.00 3.17 -24.70
C GLU A 278 23.82 3.94 -25.74
N ASN A 279 24.94 3.36 -26.20
CA ASN A 279 25.89 4.07 -27.06
C ASN A 279 26.32 5.42 -26.44
N ASP A 280 26.14 6.54 -27.14
CA ASP A 280 26.47 7.90 -26.68
C ASP A 280 25.31 8.61 -25.94
N ILE A 281 24.25 7.86 -25.63
CA ILE A 281 23.02 8.36 -25.04
C ILE A 281 22.88 7.79 -23.63
N ILE A 282 22.45 8.63 -22.69
CA ILE A 282 22.13 8.20 -21.33
C ILE A 282 20.68 8.54 -21.04
N ASN A 283 19.87 7.52 -20.83
CA ASN A 283 18.48 7.63 -20.43
C ASN A 283 18.40 7.71 -18.90
N ILE A 284 17.90 8.82 -18.39
CA ILE A 284 17.80 9.12 -16.95
C ILE A 284 16.34 8.97 -16.56
N HIS A 285 16.07 8.17 -15.53
CA HIS A 285 14.70 7.83 -15.13
C HIS A 285 14.47 8.20 -13.67
N LEU A 286 13.39 8.94 -13.40
CA LEU A 286 12.92 9.22 -12.06
C LEU A 286 11.71 8.31 -11.80
N SER A 287 11.99 7.07 -11.40
CA SER A 287 11.04 5.95 -11.33
C SER A 287 9.72 6.30 -10.66
N ARG A 288 9.79 7.03 -9.54
CA ARG A 288 8.63 7.38 -8.74
C ARG A 288 7.74 8.44 -9.37
N LEU A 289 8.34 9.40 -10.09
CA LEU A 289 7.64 10.45 -10.80
C LEU A 289 7.14 10.00 -12.18
N GLY A 290 7.67 8.89 -12.70
CA GLY A 290 7.33 8.42 -14.05
C GLY A 290 7.82 9.34 -15.16
N ILE A 291 8.83 10.19 -14.90
CA ILE A 291 9.43 11.09 -15.89
C ILE A 291 10.83 10.62 -16.29
N ALA A 292 11.23 10.89 -17.52
CA ALA A 292 12.51 10.50 -18.06
C ALA A 292 13.18 11.62 -18.87
N PHE A 293 14.51 11.62 -18.84
CA PHE A 293 15.34 12.56 -19.56
C PHE A 293 16.37 11.80 -20.40
N LYS A 294 16.91 12.46 -21.40
CA LYS A 294 17.93 11.91 -22.29
C LYS A 294 19.13 12.84 -22.32
N TYR A 295 20.27 12.37 -21.85
CA TYR A 295 21.53 13.07 -22.02
C TYR A 295 22.22 12.62 -23.31
N SER A 296 22.60 13.57 -24.16
CA SER A 296 23.39 13.32 -25.36
C SER A 296 24.81 13.85 -25.18
N SER A 297 25.81 12.97 -25.25
CA SER A 297 27.22 13.38 -25.13
C SER A 297 27.66 14.29 -26.29
N GLN A 298 27.02 14.22 -27.45
CA GLN A 298 27.38 15.01 -28.63
C GLN A 298 27.01 16.49 -28.47
N HIS A 299 25.86 16.76 -27.84
CA HIS A 299 25.36 18.11 -27.63
C HIS A 299 25.61 18.62 -26.21
N ASN A 300 26.02 17.74 -25.29
CA ASN A 300 26.13 18.01 -23.85
C ASN A 300 24.84 18.62 -23.26
N THR A 301 23.69 18.18 -23.77
CA THR A 301 22.36 18.64 -23.34
C THR A 301 21.55 17.48 -22.78
N ILE A 302 20.68 17.81 -21.81
CA ILE A 302 19.71 16.88 -21.24
C ILE A 302 18.34 17.29 -21.76
N THR A 303 17.75 16.50 -22.65
CA THR A 303 16.40 16.75 -23.17
C THR A 303 15.34 16.02 -22.34
N SER A 304 14.16 16.63 -22.24
CA SER A 304 13.00 15.99 -21.60
C SER A 304 12.33 15.01 -22.57
N ARG A 305 11.85 13.87 -22.06
CA ARG A 305 11.05 12.93 -22.86
C ARG A 305 9.58 13.34 -22.90
N GLU A 306 9.05 13.86 -21.80
CA GLU A 306 7.63 14.23 -21.66
C GLU A 306 7.34 15.61 -22.27
N TYR A 307 8.34 16.49 -22.32
CA TYR A 307 8.22 17.84 -22.87
C TYR A 307 9.12 18.00 -24.10
N SER A 308 8.57 17.68 -25.27
CA SER A 308 9.24 17.85 -26.57
C SER A 308 9.80 19.27 -26.73
N ASP A 309 10.93 19.37 -27.42
CA ASP A 309 11.66 20.62 -27.66
C ASP A 309 12.11 21.37 -26.39
N MET A 310 12.17 20.70 -25.24
CA MET A 310 12.67 21.26 -23.99
C MET A 310 13.92 20.52 -23.50
N HIS A 311 14.88 21.29 -22.98
CA HIS A 311 16.07 20.77 -22.30
C HIS A 311 16.16 21.31 -20.87
N VAL A 312 16.91 20.63 -20.02
CA VAL A 312 17.21 21.09 -18.67
C VAL A 312 18.11 22.33 -18.76
N ASP A 313 17.65 23.44 -18.19
CA ASP A 313 18.40 24.70 -18.20
C ASP A 313 19.67 24.57 -17.35
N ASP A 314 20.82 25.04 -17.84
CA ASP A 314 22.04 25.05 -17.03
C ASP A 314 21.93 25.97 -15.82
N ASN A 315 21.19 27.07 -15.97
CA ASN A 315 20.85 27.98 -14.90
C ASN A 315 19.48 27.62 -14.31
N GLN A 316 19.51 26.84 -13.24
CA GLN A 316 18.30 26.45 -12.49
C GLN A 316 17.71 27.58 -11.62
N CYS A 317 18.17 28.83 -11.77
CA CYS A 317 17.55 29.99 -11.14
C CYS A 317 16.48 30.59 -12.05
N PHE A 318 15.25 30.65 -11.55
CA PHE A 318 14.12 31.22 -12.28
C PHE A 318 13.63 32.57 -11.72
N GLY A 319 14.22 33.06 -10.63
CA GLY A 319 14.04 34.43 -10.12
C GLY A 319 12.78 34.71 -9.29
N THR A 320 11.85 33.74 -9.22
CA THR A 320 10.70 33.72 -8.30
C THR A 320 10.77 32.48 -7.39
N LEU A 321 9.80 32.29 -6.49
CA LEU A 321 9.79 31.25 -5.45
C LEU A 321 11.12 31.15 -4.69
N THR A 322 11.65 32.30 -4.29
CA THR A 322 12.97 32.41 -3.68
C THR A 322 13.08 31.48 -2.47
N GLY A 323 14.18 30.73 -2.40
CA GLY A 323 14.40 29.77 -1.31
C GLY A 323 13.83 28.37 -1.56
N LEU A 324 12.99 28.16 -2.58
CA LEU A 324 12.55 26.83 -3.01
C LEU A 324 13.75 26.03 -3.56
N ARG A 325 13.95 24.82 -3.03
CA ARG A 325 15.01 23.89 -3.47
C ARG A 325 14.52 22.80 -4.40
N SER A 326 13.21 22.59 -4.43
CA SER A 326 12.58 21.54 -5.21
C SER A 326 11.95 22.13 -6.46
N GLY A 327 12.49 21.79 -7.63
CA GLY A 327 12.09 22.36 -8.91
C GLY A 327 13.16 22.17 -9.98
N LEU A 328 12.78 21.66 -11.14
CA LEU A 328 13.65 21.53 -12.31
C LEU A 328 13.16 22.44 -13.43
N LEU A 329 13.99 23.41 -13.79
CA LEU A 329 13.72 24.34 -14.87
C LEU A 329 14.13 23.74 -16.21
N LEU A 330 13.21 23.81 -17.16
CA LEU A 330 13.41 23.43 -18.55
C LEU A 330 13.28 24.66 -19.45
N SER A 331 14.14 24.73 -20.46
CA SER A 331 14.17 25.79 -21.46
C SER A 331 13.94 25.24 -22.86
N PRO A 332 13.32 26.02 -23.78
CA PRO A 332 13.14 25.60 -25.16
C PRO A 332 14.48 25.35 -25.86
N MET A 333 14.57 24.32 -26.69
CA MET A 333 15.75 24.03 -27.52
C MET A 333 16.10 25.20 -28.45
N ALA A 334 15.10 25.95 -28.94
CA ALA A 334 15.29 27.15 -29.74
C ALA A 334 16.07 28.28 -29.02
N ALA A 335 16.15 28.25 -27.68
CA ALA A 335 16.99 29.17 -26.92
C ALA A 335 18.48 28.97 -27.20
N ILE A 336 18.90 27.71 -27.39
CA ILE A 336 20.27 27.32 -27.74
C ILE A 336 20.61 27.84 -29.14
N GLU A 337 19.64 27.80 -30.05
CA GLU A 337 19.84 28.24 -31.45
C GLU A 337 19.85 29.77 -31.64
N HIS A 338 19.79 30.55 -30.56
CA HIS A 338 19.79 32.03 -30.55
C HIS A 338 18.72 32.71 -31.44
N LYS A 339 17.74 31.98 -31.96
CA LYS A 339 16.87 32.48 -33.03
C LYS A 339 15.75 33.41 -32.59
N ASN A 340 15.29 33.39 -31.33
CA ASN A 340 14.33 34.38 -30.79
C ASN A 340 14.24 34.30 -29.26
N ARG A 341 14.96 35.17 -28.52
CA ARG A 341 14.87 35.22 -27.05
C ARG A 341 13.51 35.70 -26.51
N HIS A 342 12.68 36.28 -27.37
CA HIS A 342 11.42 36.94 -26.98
C HIS A 342 10.20 36.01 -26.95
N GLN A 343 10.35 34.72 -27.28
CA GLN A 343 9.28 33.71 -27.31
C GLN A 343 9.59 32.50 -26.40
N LEU A 344 10.48 32.66 -25.42
CA LEU A 344 10.87 31.57 -24.54
C LEU A 344 9.79 31.34 -23.46
N CYS A 345 9.03 30.27 -23.62
CA CYS A 345 8.19 29.72 -22.55
C CYS A 345 8.98 28.60 -21.86
N ARG A 346 9.63 28.94 -20.74
CA ARG A 346 10.32 27.95 -19.90
C ARG A 346 9.30 27.16 -19.09
N LYS A 347 9.64 25.94 -18.66
CA LYS A 347 8.76 25.10 -17.82
C LYS A 347 9.47 24.75 -16.53
N LEU A 348 8.79 24.89 -15.40
CA LEU A 348 9.29 24.49 -14.09
C LEU A 348 8.51 23.26 -13.62
N ILE A 349 9.20 22.13 -13.53
CA ILE A 349 8.65 20.91 -12.95
C ILE A 349 8.88 20.96 -11.45
N VAL A 350 7.82 20.91 -10.65
CA VAL A 350 7.91 20.88 -9.19
C VAL A 350 7.23 19.61 -8.67
N PRO A 351 7.94 18.76 -7.91
CA PRO A 351 7.32 17.57 -7.34
C PRO A 351 6.25 17.95 -6.31
N TYR A 352 5.26 17.09 -6.09
CA TYR A 352 4.29 17.25 -5.00
C TYR A 352 4.73 16.48 -3.74
N GLY A 353 4.50 17.05 -2.56
CA GLY A 353 4.83 16.45 -1.27
C GLY A 353 4.59 17.38 -0.09
N GLU A 354 5.04 16.96 1.09
CA GLU A 354 4.96 17.73 2.33
C GLU A 354 5.97 18.89 2.28
N ILE A 355 5.51 20.13 2.47
CA ILE A 355 6.39 21.30 2.49
C ILE A 355 7.09 21.41 3.84
N ARG A 356 8.42 21.48 3.82
CA ARG A 356 9.26 21.74 4.99
C ARG A 356 9.97 23.07 4.84
N ILE A 357 9.86 23.88 5.88
CA ILE A 357 10.48 25.20 5.96
C ILE A 357 11.60 25.14 6.99
N SER A 358 12.76 25.66 6.61
CA SER A 358 13.90 25.79 7.52
C SER A 358 14.55 27.15 7.36
N LYS A 359 14.96 27.76 8.46
CA LYS A 359 15.73 28.99 8.45
C LYS A 359 17.14 28.69 8.97
N LYS A 360 18.13 28.79 8.09
CA LYS A 360 19.53 28.67 8.50
C LYS A 360 20.03 30.02 9.04
N PRO A 361 20.88 30.05 10.08
CA PRO A 361 21.35 31.29 10.69
C PRO A 361 22.20 32.15 9.74
N ASP A 362 22.83 31.54 8.72
CA ASP A 362 23.63 32.20 7.69
C ASP A 362 22.80 32.79 6.53
N ARG A 363 21.46 32.64 6.57
CA ARG A 363 20.59 33.03 5.45
C ARG A 363 19.47 33.96 5.90
N TYR A 364 19.29 35.03 5.13
CA TYR A 364 18.23 36.02 5.36
C TYR A 364 16.84 35.54 4.89
N HIS A 365 16.78 34.56 3.97
CA HIS A 365 15.53 33.99 3.44
C HIS A 365 15.37 32.53 3.86
N GLN A 366 14.14 32.11 4.16
CA GLN A 366 13.82 30.72 4.47
C GLN A 366 14.11 29.79 3.29
N THR A 367 14.50 28.56 3.60
CA THR A 367 14.69 27.49 2.62
C THR A 367 13.49 26.57 2.67
N VAL A 368 12.87 26.38 1.50
CA VAL A 368 11.68 25.54 1.33
C VAL A 368 12.08 24.28 0.58
N THR A 369 11.80 23.13 1.16
CA THR A 369 12.07 21.80 0.58
C THR A 369 10.79 20.99 0.56
N ILE A 370 10.61 20.17 -0.47
CA ILE A 370 9.45 19.29 -0.57
C ILE A 370 9.89 17.89 -0.15
N ASN A 371 9.41 17.45 1.00
CA ASN A 371 9.68 16.11 1.49
C ASN A 371 8.75 15.09 0.83
N ARG A 372 9.37 13.99 0.42
CA ARG A 372 8.71 12.92 -0.34
C ARG A 372 9.17 11.54 0.16
N THR A 373 9.52 11.38 1.43
CA THR A 373 9.99 10.07 1.93
C THR A 373 8.87 9.03 1.89
N SER A 374 9.23 7.75 1.66
CA SER A 374 8.31 6.61 1.72
C SER A 374 7.64 6.47 3.10
N GLU A 375 8.33 6.89 4.16
CA GLU A 375 7.80 7.00 5.53
C GLU A 375 6.57 7.89 5.65
N SER A 376 6.42 8.88 4.74
CA SER A 376 5.29 9.81 4.74
C SER A 376 3.95 9.13 4.43
N LYS A 377 3.93 7.85 3.99
CA LYS A 377 2.73 7.10 3.55
C LYS A 377 1.83 7.87 2.57
N SER A 378 2.35 8.90 1.92
CA SER A 378 1.56 9.74 1.03
C SER A 378 1.26 8.95 -0.25
N PRO A 379 -0.01 8.74 -0.62
CA PRO A 379 -0.35 8.05 -1.87
C PRO A 379 0.01 8.88 -3.12
N PHE A 380 0.46 10.12 -2.93
CA PHE A 380 0.70 11.10 -4.00
C PHE A 380 2.17 11.28 -4.37
N LEU A 381 3.05 10.34 -4.00
CA LEU A 381 4.48 10.40 -4.31
C LEU A 381 4.80 10.38 -5.81
N HIS A 382 3.84 10.00 -6.66
CA HIS A 382 3.99 10.07 -8.12
C HIS A 382 3.60 11.43 -8.70
N LYS A 383 2.91 12.29 -7.94
CA LYS A 383 2.39 13.57 -8.44
C LYS A 383 3.50 14.63 -8.51
N TYR A 384 3.43 15.43 -9.57
CA TYR A 384 4.20 16.64 -9.77
C TYR A 384 3.36 17.64 -10.56
N PHE A 385 3.77 18.90 -10.53
CA PHE A 385 3.10 19.98 -11.26
C PHE A 385 4.09 20.64 -12.21
N VAL A 386 3.57 21.16 -13.32
CA VAL A 386 4.35 21.93 -14.26
C VAL A 386 3.82 23.35 -14.32
N PHE A 387 4.74 24.29 -14.20
CA PHE A 387 4.43 25.71 -14.27
C PHE A 387 5.11 26.31 -15.49
N ASN A 388 4.36 27.07 -16.29
CA ASN A 388 4.90 27.81 -17.42
C ASN A 388 5.47 29.14 -16.94
N LEU A 389 6.72 29.41 -17.32
CA LEU A 389 7.37 30.69 -17.13
C LEU A 389 7.29 31.47 -18.43
N ASN A 390 6.50 32.53 -18.41
CA ASN A 390 6.42 33.47 -19.51
C ASN A 390 7.39 34.63 -19.26
N ASP A 391 8.58 34.57 -19.85
CA ASP A 391 9.64 35.57 -19.61
C ASP A 391 9.24 36.98 -20.07
N ARG A 392 8.34 37.08 -21.05
CA ARG A 392 7.82 38.37 -21.55
C ARG A 392 6.85 39.01 -20.58
N LEU A 393 5.92 38.22 -20.06
CA LEU A 393 4.92 38.69 -19.10
C LEU A 393 5.47 38.74 -17.68
N ARG A 394 6.59 38.06 -17.41
CA ARG A 394 7.17 37.88 -16.07
C ARG A 394 6.22 37.17 -15.10
N ILE A 395 5.44 36.22 -15.63
CA ILE A 395 4.45 35.46 -14.86
C ILE A 395 4.84 33.98 -14.84
N LEU A 396 4.65 33.36 -13.67
CA LEU A 396 4.66 31.92 -13.47
C LEU A 396 3.20 31.44 -13.42
N GLN A 397 2.79 30.58 -14.35
CA GLN A 397 1.40 30.14 -14.51
C GLN A 397 1.27 28.62 -14.36
N PRO A 398 0.20 28.12 -13.72
CA PRO A 398 -0.13 26.70 -13.75
C PRO A 398 -0.57 26.26 -15.14
N THR A 399 -0.24 25.02 -15.51
CA THR A 399 -0.71 24.41 -16.76
C THR A 399 -2.11 23.82 -16.66
N ASP A 400 -2.53 23.46 -15.44
CA ASP A 400 -3.62 22.49 -15.23
C ASP A 400 -4.70 22.98 -14.23
N SER A 401 -5.50 22.03 -13.76
CA SER A 401 -6.64 22.07 -12.82
C SER A 401 -6.49 23.02 -11.62
N PRO A 402 -7.59 23.28 -10.86
CA PRO A 402 -7.53 24.07 -9.64
C PRO A 402 -6.46 23.63 -8.64
N THR A 403 -6.14 22.33 -8.61
CA THR A 403 -5.03 21.79 -7.81
C THR A 403 -3.69 22.47 -8.10
N GLY A 404 -3.37 22.71 -9.38
CA GLY A 404 -2.12 23.36 -9.79
C GLY A 404 -2.07 24.84 -9.38
N TRP A 405 -3.22 25.53 -9.47
CA TRP A 405 -3.36 26.91 -9.01
C TRP A 405 -3.14 27.02 -7.50
N LEU A 406 -3.83 26.17 -6.73
CA LEU A 406 -3.69 26.11 -5.27
C LEU A 406 -2.26 25.75 -4.87
N TYR A 407 -1.63 24.80 -5.55
CA TYR A 407 -0.26 24.41 -5.23
C TYR A 407 0.73 25.52 -5.52
N LEU A 408 0.59 26.21 -6.66
CA LEU A 408 1.43 27.36 -6.97
C LEU A 408 1.24 28.50 -5.96
N ALA A 409 -0.01 28.76 -5.55
CA ALA A 409 -0.32 29.75 -4.53
C ALA A 409 0.33 29.40 -3.17
N LEU A 410 0.29 28.13 -2.77
CA LEU A 410 0.96 27.62 -1.58
C LEU A 410 2.47 27.84 -1.67
N LEU A 411 3.11 27.47 -2.79
CA LEU A 411 4.55 27.67 -3.00
C LEU A 411 4.94 29.15 -2.87
N HIS A 412 4.17 30.06 -3.49
CA HIS A 412 4.39 31.50 -3.34
C HIS A 412 4.21 32.00 -1.90
N ALA A 413 3.21 31.48 -1.17
CA ALA A 413 2.99 31.85 0.23
C ALA A 413 4.19 31.49 1.12
N VAL A 414 4.68 30.25 1.03
CA VAL A 414 5.77 29.74 1.88
C VAL A 414 7.16 30.28 1.49
N THR A 415 7.32 30.72 0.23
CA THR A 415 8.55 31.36 -0.28
C THR A 415 8.49 32.89 -0.24
N SER A 416 7.46 33.46 0.39
CA SER A 416 7.27 34.91 0.43
C SER A 416 8.36 35.61 1.26
N HIS A 417 8.57 36.89 0.97
CA HIS A 417 9.48 37.79 1.66
C HIS A 417 8.89 39.20 1.67
N CYS A 418 9.39 40.08 2.54
CA CYS A 418 8.96 41.49 2.55
C CYS A 418 9.41 42.28 1.30
N LEU A 419 10.28 41.70 0.48
CA LEU A 419 10.75 42.29 -0.77
C LEU A 419 10.17 41.52 -1.95
N PRO A 420 9.76 42.20 -3.02
CA PRO A 420 9.32 41.54 -4.25
C PRO A 420 10.42 40.65 -4.85
N ASP A 421 10.02 39.55 -5.47
CA ASP A 421 10.96 38.70 -6.19
C ASP A 421 11.39 39.36 -7.52
N GLN A 422 12.59 38.99 -7.99
CA GLN A 422 13.22 39.64 -9.15
C GLN A 422 12.51 39.34 -10.46
N TYR A 423 11.77 38.24 -10.54
CA TYR A 423 11.14 37.80 -11.75
C TYR A 423 9.76 38.43 -11.92
N THR A 424 8.85 38.24 -10.96
CA THR A 424 7.46 38.74 -11.00
C THR A 424 7.34 40.21 -10.62
N GLY A 425 8.30 40.75 -9.87
CA GLY A 425 8.20 42.09 -9.29
C GLY A 425 7.13 42.19 -8.19
N MET A 426 6.66 41.05 -7.68
CA MET A 426 5.68 40.95 -6.60
C MET A 426 6.25 40.11 -5.46
N THR A 427 5.75 40.32 -4.24
CA THR A 427 6.03 39.43 -3.12
C THR A 427 5.31 38.09 -3.32
N GLY A 428 5.82 37.03 -2.70
CA GLY A 428 5.15 35.73 -2.71
C GLY A 428 3.73 35.79 -2.12
N MET A 429 3.49 36.64 -1.12
CA MET A 429 2.18 36.82 -0.54
C MET A 429 1.19 37.43 -1.56
N GLU A 430 1.57 38.51 -2.23
CA GLU A 430 0.74 39.15 -3.26
C GLU A 430 0.43 38.17 -4.40
N ARG A 431 1.43 37.43 -4.92
CA ARG A 431 1.20 36.42 -5.95
C ARG A 431 0.29 35.29 -5.47
N SER A 432 0.43 34.87 -4.22
CA SER A 432 -0.39 33.82 -3.62
C SER A 432 -1.86 34.25 -3.56
N PHE A 433 -2.16 35.44 -3.04
CA PHE A 433 -3.53 35.95 -2.98
C PHE A 433 -4.13 36.22 -4.36
N GLU A 434 -3.34 36.71 -5.31
CA GLU A 434 -3.79 36.86 -6.70
C GLU A 434 -4.22 35.50 -7.30
N LEU A 435 -3.45 34.43 -7.05
CA LEU A 435 -3.78 33.08 -7.51
C LEU A 435 -5.02 32.52 -6.79
N LEU A 436 -5.13 32.69 -5.47
CA LEU A 436 -6.27 32.18 -4.68
C LEU A 436 -7.59 32.90 -5.01
N ASN A 437 -7.53 34.21 -5.28
CA ASN A 437 -8.69 34.99 -5.70
C ASN A 437 -9.05 34.78 -7.19
N SER A 438 -8.16 34.21 -8.00
CA SER A 438 -8.43 33.89 -9.39
C SER A 438 -9.43 32.75 -9.51
N ALA A 439 -10.32 32.83 -10.51
CA ALA A 439 -11.28 31.76 -10.83
C ALA A 439 -10.62 30.39 -11.05
N GLY A 440 -9.33 30.35 -11.42
CA GLY A 440 -8.59 29.10 -11.58
C GLY A 440 -8.42 28.29 -10.30
N SER A 441 -8.46 28.91 -9.12
CA SER A 441 -8.41 28.21 -7.82
C SER A 441 -9.77 27.66 -7.36
N TRP A 442 -10.86 28.05 -8.03
CA TRP A 442 -12.23 27.65 -7.69
C TRP A 442 -12.61 26.41 -8.50
N SER A 443 -13.52 25.61 -7.94
CA SER A 443 -13.93 24.33 -8.53
C SER A 443 -15.46 24.24 -8.57
N ASP A 444 -15.98 23.74 -9.68
CA ASP A 444 -17.38 23.37 -9.94
C ASP A 444 -17.68 21.91 -9.55
N GLN A 445 -16.77 21.31 -8.79
CA GLN A 445 -16.83 19.97 -8.24
C GLN A 445 -16.17 19.92 -6.86
N PRO A 446 -16.55 18.97 -6.00
CA PRO A 446 -15.89 18.76 -4.72
C PRO A 446 -14.39 18.52 -4.88
N PHE A 447 -13.59 19.20 -4.07
CA PHE A 447 -12.14 19.08 -4.13
C PHE A 447 -11.67 17.66 -3.81
N ASP A 448 -10.77 17.17 -4.66
CA ASP A 448 -10.09 15.89 -4.45
C ASP A 448 -9.18 15.91 -3.19
N PRO A 449 -8.73 14.74 -2.70
CA PRO A 449 -7.90 14.67 -1.50
C PRO A 449 -6.58 15.47 -1.59
N VAL A 450 -6.02 15.68 -2.79
CA VAL A 450 -4.79 16.46 -2.98
C VAL A 450 -5.07 17.95 -2.84
N CYS A 451 -6.16 18.43 -3.45
CA CYS A 451 -6.63 19.81 -3.25
C CYS A 451 -6.88 20.10 -1.76
N ARG A 452 -7.56 19.19 -1.06
CA ARG A 452 -7.82 19.31 0.39
C ARG A 452 -6.52 19.39 1.19
N GLN A 453 -5.52 18.56 0.88
CA GLN A 453 -4.22 18.62 1.55
C GLN A 453 -3.45 19.92 1.26
N ILE A 454 -3.58 20.48 0.05
CA ILE A 454 -2.99 21.79 -0.29
C ILE A 454 -3.71 22.91 0.47
N LEU A 455 -5.04 22.89 0.51
CA LEU A 455 -5.84 23.87 1.26
C LEU A 455 -5.55 23.80 2.76
N LEU A 456 -5.33 22.61 3.31
CA LEU A 456 -4.87 22.43 4.69
C LEU A 456 -3.53 23.14 4.92
N GLN A 457 -2.55 22.89 4.05
CA GLN A 457 -1.24 23.54 4.13
C GLN A 457 -1.32 25.07 3.96
N ILE A 458 -2.26 25.59 3.17
CA ILE A 458 -2.51 27.03 3.04
C ILE A 458 -3.14 27.57 4.32
N ALA A 459 -4.20 26.93 4.83
CA ALA A 459 -4.96 27.41 5.99
C ALA A 459 -4.07 27.51 7.24
N ILE A 460 -3.18 26.54 7.46
CA ILE A 460 -2.27 26.55 8.61
C ILE A 460 -1.20 27.63 8.53
N ILE A 461 -1.01 28.34 7.40
CA ILE A 461 -0.10 29.50 7.32
C ILE A 461 -0.59 30.64 8.21
N SER A 462 -1.92 30.80 8.33
CA SER A 462 -2.50 31.77 9.26
C SER A 462 -2.14 31.40 10.70
N PRO A 463 -1.85 32.40 11.55
CA PRO A 463 -1.58 32.15 12.96
C PRO A 463 -2.86 31.65 13.65
N GLN A 464 -2.70 30.85 14.71
CA GLN A 464 -3.81 30.42 15.54
C GLN A 464 -4.26 31.60 16.42
N VAL A 465 -5.57 31.85 16.48
CA VAL A 465 -6.12 33.00 17.21
C VAL A 465 -7.26 32.55 18.11
N ASN A 466 -7.19 32.90 19.40
CA ASN A 466 -8.17 32.56 20.42
C ASN A 466 -8.32 33.67 21.46
N TYR A 467 -9.32 33.56 22.33
CA TYR A 467 -9.46 34.43 23.49
C TYR A 467 -8.84 33.79 24.75
N TYR A 468 -8.27 34.60 25.62
CA TYR A 468 -7.82 34.21 26.95
C TYR A 468 -8.59 34.93 28.07
N PRO A 469 -9.06 34.20 29.09
CA PRO A 469 -9.18 32.74 29.16
C PRO A 469 -10.23 32.24 28.14
N GLU A 470 -10.18 30.98 27.70
CA GLU A 470 -11.06 30.48 26.60
C GLU A 470 -12.56 30.75 26.79
N ASN A 471 -13.01 30.74 28.04
CA ASN A 471 -14.41 30.94 28.42
C ASN A 471 -14.83 32.42 28.51
N ASN A 472 -13.89 33.35 28.34
CA ASN A 472 -14.13 34.78 28.45
C ASN A 472 -13.41 35.54 27.34
N GLN A 473 -14.11 36.37 26.57
CA GLN A 473 -13.54 37.15 25.45
C GLN A 473 -12.75 38.37 25.95
N SER A 474 -11.94 38.19 26.99
CA SER A 474 -11.29 39.28 27.73
C SER A 474 -10.00 39.77 27.08
N MET A 475 -9.23 38.88 26.45
CA MET A 475 -7.96 39.21 25.81
C MET A 475 -7.74 38.38 24.56
N GLU A 476 -7.22 39.00 23.50
CA GLU A 476 -6.85 38.31 22.25
C GLU A 476 -5.50 37.62 22.43
N LYS A 477 -5.43 36.35 22.03
CA LYS A 477 -4.22 35.52 22.05
C LYS A 477 -3.91 35.09 20.62
N ILE A 478 -2.76 35.51 20.11
CA ILE A 478 -2.24 35.13 18.78
C ILE A 478 -1.06 34.20 19.00
N GLU A 479 -1.20 32.96 18.51
CA GLU A 479 -0.16 31.94 18.48
C GLU A 479 0.37 31.83 17.05
N TRP A 480 1.51 32.47 16.83
CA TRP A 480 2.23 32.38 15.56
C TRP A 480 2.83 31.00 15.36
N ASN A 481 2.81 30.51 14.13
CA ASN A 481 3.40 29.23 13.78
C ASN A 481 4.90 29.22 14.10
N PRO A 482 5.37 28.26 14.91
CA PRO A 482 6.76 28.19 15.36
C PRO A 482 7.71 27.63 14.28
N ASP A 483 7.18 27.05 13.20
CA ASP A 483 7.91 26.29 12.17
C ASP A 483 8.71 27.16 11.19
N TYR A 484 9.51 28.09 11.73
CA TYR A 484 10.47 28.91 10.99
C TYR A 484 9.89 29.80 9.89
N LEU A 485 8.56 29.95 9.84
CA LEU A 485 7.88 30.89 8.97
C LEU A 485 7.92 32.30 9.58
N PRO A 486 8.50 33.31 8.91
CA PRO A 486 8.52 34.68 9.44
C PRO A 486 7.12 35.21 9.75
N TYR A 487 6.97 35.94 10.85
CA TYR A 487 5.68 36.51 11.29
C TYR A 487 5.02 37.38 10.22
N SER A 488 5.80 38.11 9.43
CA SER A 488 5.31 38.94 8.33
C SER A 488 4.63 38.17 7.20
N LEU A 489 4.78 36.83 7.16
CA LEU A 489 4.19 35.98 6.14
C LEU A 489 2.89 35.29 6.61
N GLN A 490 2.62 35.34 7.91
CA GLN A 490 1.48 34.67 8.54
C GLN A 490 0.23 35.56 8.45
N HIS A 491 -0.30 35.68 7.23
CA HIS A 491 -1.47 36.51 6.92
C HIS A 491 -2.77 35.88 7.44
N PHE A 492 -3.64 36.66 8.11
CA PHE A 492 -4.89 36.16 8.70
C PHE A 492 -5.91 35.66 7.66
N GLY A 493 -5.81 36.14 6.42
CA GLY A 493 -6.71 35.77 5.33
C GLY A 493 -6.50 34.37 4.72
N TYR A 494 -5.36 33.69 4.94
CA TYR A 494 -5.11 32.38 4.31
C TYR A 494 -6.11 31.30 4.77
N TYR A 495 -6.39 31.23 6.06
CA TYR A 495 -7.44 30.35 6.60
C TYR A 495 -8.82 30.71 6.03
N LEU A 496 -9.17 32.00 6.01
CA LEU A 496 -10.48 32.47 5.55
C LEU A 496 -10.72 32.13 4.07
N ILE A 497 -9.74 32.34 3.20
CA ILE A 497 -9.86 32.02 1.77
C ILE A 497 -9.84 30.51 1.52
N ALA A 498 -9.01 29.74 2.23
CA ALA A 498 -8.99 28.28 2.11
C ALA A 498 -10.34 27.67 2.51
N LYS A 499 -10.95 28.17 3.60
CA LYS A 499 -12.27 27.75 4.04
C LYS A 499 -13.36 28.11 3.03
N LYS A 500 -13.36 29.35 2.52
CA LYS A 500 -14.33 29.80 1.49
C LYS A 500 -14.24 28.98 0.21
N LEU A 501 -13.01 28.65 -0.24
CA LEU A 501 -12.80 27.80 -1.41
C LEU A 501 -13.38 26.40 -1.18
N LEU A 502 -13.15 25.80 -0.01
CA LEU A 502 -13.71 24.49 0.33
C LEU A 502 -15.24 24.53 0.35
N GLU A 503 -15.83 25.49 1.06
CA GLU A 503 -17.29 25.66 1.16
C GLU A 503 -17.92 25.81 -0.23
N ALA A 504 -17.37 26.68 -1.08
CA ALA A 504 -17.86 26.89 -2.43
C ALA A 504 -17.75 25.62 -3.30
N SER A 505 -16.71 24.81 -3.13
CA SER A 505 -16.57 23.53 -3.82
C SER A 505 -17.57 22.49 -3.31
N GLU A 506 -17.88 22.49 -2.01
CA GLU A 506 -18.83 21.58 -1.39
C GLU A 506 -20.29 21.92 -1.68
N GLU A 507 -20.61 23.18 -2.05
CA GLU A 507 -21.92 23.55 -2.58
C GLU A 507 -22.30 22.74 -3.82
N TRP A 508 -21.32 22.23 -4.58
CA TRP A 508 -21.54 21.39 -5.75
C TRP A 508 -21.74 19.91 -5.43
N ASN A 509 -21.63 19.48 -4.16
CA ASN A 509 -21.75 18.06 -3.76
C ASN A 509 -23.02 17.38 -4.27
N PHE A 510 -24.14 18.10 -4.39
CA PHE A 510 -25.41 17.54 -4.84
C PHE A 510 -25.38 17.02 -6.30
N MET A 511 -24.45 17.51 -7.12
CA MET A 511 -24.30 17.11 -8.53
C MET A 511 -23.46 15.84 -8.70
N TYR A 512 -22.73 15.41 -7.67
CA TYR A 512 -21.78 14.31 -7.75
C TYR A 512 -22.20 13.17 -6.80
N SER A 513 -22.17 11.94 -7.31
CA SER A 513 -22.41 10.73 -6.53
C SER A 513 -21.35 10.64 -5.44
N THR A 514 -21.71 10.96 -4.21
CA THR A 514 -20.78 11.10 -3.08
C THR A 514 -20.06 9.77 -2.85
N SER A 515 -18.78 9.69 -3.20
CA SER A 515 -17.89 8.73 -2.54
C SER A 515 -17.64 9.29 -1.15
N ALA A 516 -17.92 8.50 -0.11
CA ALA A 516 -17.83 8.94 1.28
C ALA A 516 -16.54 9.73 1.50
N THR A 517 -16.64 10.96 2.02
CA THR A 517 -15.48 11.67 2.52
C THR A 517 -14.80 10.76 3.53
N PRO A 518 -13.48 10.51 3.40
CA PRO A 518 -12.79 9.63 4.33
C PRO A 518 -13.02 10.14 5.75
N ASN A 519 -13.40 9.26 6.68
CA ASN A 519 -13.72 9.57 8.09
C ASN A 519 -12.61 10.35 8.85
N ASN A 520 -11.44 10.58 8.24
CA ASN A 520 -10.28 11.28 8.78
C ASN A 520 -9.82 12.43 7.84
N ASP A 521 -10.73 13.33 7.42
CA ASP A 521 -10.31 14.55 6.70
C ASP A 521 -9.74 15.59 7.70
N GLU A 522 -8.41 15.71 7.71
CA GLU A 522 -7.68 16.67 8.55
C GLU A 522 -8.12 18.12 8.32
N LEU A 523 -8.53 18.48 7.10
CA LEU A 523 -8.96 19.84 6.76
C LEU A 523 -10.30 20.18 7.43
N GLU A 524 -11.27 19.28 7.34
CA GLU A 524 -12.55 19.47 8.03
C GLU A 524 -12.36 19.50 9.55
N GLN A 525 -11.48 18.64 10.09
CA GLN A 525 -11.15 18.64 11.51
C GLN A 525 -10.53 19.97 11.93
N LEU A 526 -9.65 20.56 11.10
CA LEU A 526 -9.08 21.88 11.33
C LEU A 526 -10.18 22.95 11.42
N PHE A 527 -11.10 22.98 10.46
CA PHE A 527 -12.17 23.99 10.40
C PHE A 527 -13.24 23.82 11.49
N LYS A 528 -13.43 22.60 12.00
CA LYS A 528 -14.29 22.31 13.16
C LYS A 528 -13.57 22.54 14.50
N SER A 529 -12.24 22.67 14.49
CA SER A 529 -11.44 22.81 15.71
C SER A 529 -11.64 24.19 16.36
N LYS A 530 -11.53 24.24 17.69
CA LYS A 530 -11.48 25.51 18.44
C LYS A 530 -10.11 26.20 18.36
N LYS A 531 -9.15 25.70 17.59
CA LYS A 531 -7.81 26.29 17.49
C LYS A 531 -7.81 27.63 16.77
N TYR A 532 -8.73 27.79 15.80
CA TYR A 532 -8.91 29.00 15.03
C TYR A 532 -10.27 29.61 15.35
N ASN A 533 -10.32 30.63 16.19
CA ASN A 533 -11.53 31.41 16.40
C ASN A 533 -11.81 32.27 15.16
N GLU A 534 -12.66 31.77 14.27
CA GLU A 534 -12.97 32.40 12.99
C GLU A 534 -13.46 33.85 13.12
N LYS A 535 -14.31 34.15 14.11
CA LYS A 535 -14.81 35.52 14.34
C LYS A 535 -13.67 36.47 14.72
N LEU A 536 -12.78 36.02 15.61
CA LEU A 536 -11.61 36.81 15.97
C LEU A 536 -10.65 36.94 14.78
N LEU A 537 -10.49 35.90 13.97
CA LEU A 537 -9.64 35.95 12.77
C LEU A 537 -10.18 36.93 11.73
N MET A 538 -11.50 36.95 11.50
CA MET A 538 -12.16 37.94 10.64
C MET A 538 -11.98 39.36 11.17
N LYS A 539 -12.13 39.57 12.48
CA LYS A 539 -11.88 40.85 13.14
C LYS A 539 -10.43 41.30 12.95
N LEU A 540 -9.46 40.43 13.26
CA LEU A 540 -8.03 40.73 13.09
C LEU A 540 -7.69 41.00 11.62
N TYR A 541 -8.20 40.20 10.68
CA TYR A 541 -8.04 40.50 9.25
C TYR A 541 -8.55 41.91 8.92
N TRP A 542 -9.74 42.28 9.42
CA TRP A 542 -10.32 43.60 9.18
C TRP A 542 -9.52 44.74 9.80
N ASP A 543 -9.08 44.58 11.05
CA ASP A 543 -8.28 45.56 11.79
C ASP A 543 -6.92 45.80 11.11
N TYR A 544 -6.31 44.76 10.53
CA TYR A 544 -5.04 44.85 9.80
C TYR A 544 -5.20 45.04 8.29
N ARG A 545 -6.42 45.09 7.76
CA ARG A 545 -6.72 45.13 6.32
C ARG A 545 -5.90 46.17 5.56
N ASP A 546 -5.86 47.39 6.10
CA ASP A 546 -5.21 48.51 5.44
C ASP A 546 -3.68 48.49 5.54
N SER A 547 -3.12 47.60 6.38
CA SER A 547 -1.69 47.32 6.41
C SER A 547 -1.25 46.38 5.28
N TYR A 548 -2.17 45.65 4.66
CA TYR A 548 -1.87 44.76 3.53
C TYR A 548 -1.90 45.52 2.20
N ASN A 549 -0.98 45.13 1.30
CA ASN A 549 -1.05 45.53 -0.10
C ASN A 549 -2.43 45.11 -0.67
N PRO A 550 -3.13 45.95 -1.44
CA PRO A 550 -4.38 45.58 -2.11
C PRO A 550 -4.36 44.24 -2.84
N LEU A 551 -3.23 43.84 -3.43
CA LEU A 551 -3.08 42.55 -4.12
C LEU A 551 -3.00 41.35 -3.16
N ALA A 552 -2.66 41.59 -1.89
CA ALA A 552 -2.61 40.59 -0.83
C ALA A 552 -3.91 40.54 0.01
N ARG A 553 -4.98 41.20 -0.42
CA ARG A 553 -6.27 41.22 0.29
C ARG A 553 -7.19 40.07 -0.19
N LEU A 554 -8.15 39.74 0.66
CA LEU A 554 -9.28 38.90 0.26
C LEU A 554 -10.10 39.59 -0.85
N SER A 555 -10.86 38.80 -1.60
CA SER A 555 -11.72 39.36 -2.64
C SER A 555 -12.72 40.38 -2.07
N PRO A 556 -13.14 41.39 -2.86
CA PRO A 556 -14.09 42.41 -2.39
C PRO A 556 -15.40 41.81 -1.85
N GLN A 557 -15.82 40.66 -2.40
CA GLN A 557 -17.01 39.93 -1.93
C GLN A 557 -16.80 39.38 -0.52
N MET A 558 -15.66 38.74 -0.27
CA MET A 558 -15.30 38.22 1.06
C MET A 558 -15.12 39.35 2.07
N GLU A 559 -14.49 40.47 1.68
CA GLU A 559 -14.38 41.64 2.56
C GLU A 559 -15.76 42.21 2.93
N ALA A 560 -16.69 42.28 1.97
CA ALA A 560 -18.06 42.71 2.25
C ALA A 560 -18.81 41.74 3.19
N GLU A 561 -18.58 40.42 3.08
CA GLU A 561 -19.12 39.40 4.00
C GLU A 561 -18.57 39.60 5.43
N ILE A 562 -17.26 39.83 5.57
CA ILE A 562 -16.62 40.12 6.85
C ILE A 562 -17.19 41.41 7.45
N GLN A 563 -17.36 42.46 6.66
CA GLN A 563 -17.91 43.73 7.14
C GLN A 563 -19.35 43.57 7.68
N ARG A 564 -20.19 42.78 6.99
CA ARG A 564 -21.59 42.52 7.42
C ARG A 564 -21.67 41.70 8.70
N THR A 565 -20.74 40.77 8.89
CA THR A 565 -20.67 39.94 10.11
C THR A 565 -20.04 40.70 11.28
N SER A 566 -19.24 41.74 10.99
CA SER A 566 -18.55 42.60 11.97
C SER A 566 -19.38 43.77 12.48
N ILE A 567 -20.72 43.74 12.38
CA ILE A 567 -21.60 44.74 13.01
C ILE A 567 -21.58 44.52 14.54
N ALA A 568 -20.46 44.89 15.15
CA ALA A 568 -20.36 45.24 16.55
C ALA A 568 -19.96 46.72 16.59
N SER A 569 -20.82 47.54 17.17
CA SER A 569 -20.60 48.96 17.41
C SER A 569 -19.21 49.22 17.99
N SER A 570 -18.49 50.21 17.45
CA SER A 570 -17.31 50.76 18.10
C SER A 570 -17.63 51.10 19.57
N TYR A 571 -17.01 50.38 20.49
CA TYR A 571 -17.28 50.49 21.92
C TYR A 571 -16.78 51.85 22.43
N LYS A 572 -17.71 52.70 22.91
CA LYS A 572 -17.41 53.83 23.81
C LYS A 572 -17.64 53.32 25.25
N PRO A 573 -16.69 53.51 26.18
CA PRO A 573 -16.82 52.97 27.53
C PRO A 573 -17.87 53.74 28.33
N ILE A 574 -18.78 53.01 28.99
CA ILE A 574 -19.66 53.51 30.04
C ILE A 574 -19.47 52.61 31.26
N TRP A 575 -19.24 53.23 32.41
CA TRP A 575 -19.03 52.59 33.71
C TRP A 575 -20.35 52.37 34.47
N GLU A 576 -20.30 51.38 35.39
CA GLU A 576 -21.27 50.99 36.45
C GLU A 576 -22.47 50.11 36.05
N ASN A 577 -22.98 49.15 36.86
CA ASN A 577 -22.62 48.56 38.15
C ASN A 577 -23.34 47.18 38.26
N SER A 578 -22.79 46.29 39.09
CA SER A 578 -23.23 44.91 39.41
C SER A 578 -24.65 44.77 39.98
N VAL A 579 -25.33 43.60 39.82
CA VAL A 579 -25.98 42.80 40.91
C VAL A 579 -26.19 41.32 40.47
N CYS A 580 -25.95 40.44 41.46
CA CYS A 580 -26.02 38.97 41.57
C CYS A 580 -27.33 38.26 41.15
N ALA A 581 -27.23 36.96 40.79
CA ALA A 581 -27.71 35.83 41.62
C ALA A 581 -27.69 34.49 40.87
N THR A 582 -27.09 33.48 41.50
CA THR A 582 -27.06 32.06 41.12
C THR A 582 -28.38 31.35 41.39
N ASN A 583 -28.76 30.35 40.57
CA ASN A 583 -29.63 29.24 40.99
C ASN A 583 -29.38 27.97 40.16
N TYR A 584 -29.13 26.85 40.86
CA TYR A 584 -29.08 25.48 40.34
C TYR A 584 -30.49 24.90 40.16
N ARG A 585 -30.66 23.94 39.23
CA ARG A 585 -31.65 22.86 39.36
C ARG A 585 -31.09 21.52 38.87
N SER A 586 -31.34 20.48 39.66
CA SER A 586 -31.02 19.08 39.39
C SER A 586 -32.15 18.34 38.66
N LEU A 587 -31.76 17.23 38.04
CA LEU A 587 -32.54 16.22 37.32
C LEU A 587 -33.80 15.67 38.03
N ARG A 588 -34.82 15.29 37.24
CA ARG A 588 -35.34 13.89 37.15
C ARG A 588 -36.33 13.62 36.01
N LEU A 589 -36.08 12.45 35.37
CA LEU A 589 -36.95 11.41 34.80
C LEU A 589 -38.15 11.77 33.91
N ILE A 590 -38.13 11.24 32.67
CA ILE A 590 -39.30 10.63 32.04
C ILE A 590 -38.86 9.30 31.41
N ASP A 591 -39.57 8.24 31.82
CA ASP A 591 -39.57 6.89 31.29
C ASP A 591 -40.21 6.84 29.91
N ASN A 592 -39.61 6.02 29.03
CA ASN A 592 -40.22 5.19 27.99
C ASN A 592 -39.26 5.08 26.81
N LEU A 593 -38.77 3.87 26.53
CA LEU A 593 -38.46 3.38 25.17
C LEU A 593 -37.82 1.99 25.26
N TYR A 594 -38.60 0.95 25.55
CA TYR A 594 -38.27 -0.41 25.08
C TYR A 594 -39.55 -1.19 24.82
N GLY A 595 -39.89 -1.28 23.53
CA GLY A 595 -40.90 -2.17 22.97
C GLY A 595 -40.56 -2.41 21.51
N SER A 596 -40.48 -3.69 21.10
CA SER A 596 -40.13 -4.22 19.75
C SER A 596 -38.69 -3.92 19.29
N GLY A 597 -37.83 -4.88 18.95
CA GLY A 597 -38.04 -6.21 18.38
C GLY A 597 -37.42 -6.22 16.98
N ASP A 598 -36.53 -7.18 16.76
CA ASP A 598 -36.13 -7.77 15.47
C ASP A 598 -34.98 -7.17 14.62
N VAL A 599 -33.95 -8.04 14.47
CA VAL A 599 -32.99 -8.35 13.37
C VAL A 599 -32.22 -7.15 12.77
N ASP A 600 -30.91 -7.18 12.47
CA ASP A 600 -30.14 -8.21 11.78
C ASP A 600 -28.68 -7.73 11.74
N LEU A 601 -27.75 -8.50 12.32
CA LEU A 601 -26.31 -8.28 12.12
C LEU A 601 -25.84 -9.27 11.06
N LYS A 602 -26.09 -8.92 9.81
CA LYS A 602 -25.30 -9.43 8.68
C LYS A 602 -23.84 -9.04 8.88
N ASP A 603 -22.99 -9.97 8.46
CA ASP A 603 -21.58 -9.79 8.13
C ASP A 603 -20.55 -9.85 9.27
N SER A 604 -20.52 -11.00 9.95
CA SER A 604 -19.25 -11.63 10.37
C SER A 604 -18.68 -12.55 9.28
N SER A 605 -18.67 -12.10 8.03
CA SER A 605 -18.20 -12.86 6.85
C SER A 605 -16.66 -12.89 6.68
N GLN A 606 -15.90 -12.51 7.71
CA GLN A 606 -14.44 -12.41 7.61
C GLN A 606 -13.69 -13.02 8.80
N LEU A 607 -13.78 -14.33 9.00
CA LEU A 607 -12.73 -15.07 9.72
C LEU A 607 -12.47 -16.41 9.02
N ARG A 608 -11.54 -16.37 8.07
CA ARG A 608 -11.01 -17.54 7.35
C ARG A 608 -10.06 -18.32 8.26
N CYS A 609 -10.44 -19.51 8.70
CA CYS A 609 -9.49 -20.58 9.03
C CYS A 609 -10.12 -21.97 8.91
N PHE A 610 -9.43 -22.85 8.16
CA PHE A 610 -9.61 -24.30 7.93
C PHE A 610 -10.34 -24.78 6.66
N PRO A 611 -9.90 -25.94 6.10
CA PRO A 611 -9.96 -26.25 4.68
C PRO A 611 -10.95 -27.40 4.41
N LEU A 612 -12.22 -27.07 4.25
CA LEU A 612 -13.24 -27.95 3.65
C LEU A 612 -14.17 -27.19 2.68
N THR A 613 -13.95 -25.89 2.52
CA THR A 613 -14.74 -24.99 1.65
C THR A 613 -14.37 -25.06 0.18
N ARG A 614 -13.42 -25.92 -0.22
CA ARG A 614 -13.05 -26.03 -1.64
C ARG A 614 -14.08 -26.77 -2.51
N TRP A 615 -15.08 -27.42 -1.91
CA TRP A 615 -16.05 -28.26 -2.63
C TRP A 615 -17.51 -27.81 -2.45
N LEU A 616 -17.77 -26.72 -1.74
CA LEU A 616 -19.13 -26.30 -1.40
C LEU A 616 -19.27 -24.79 -1.62
N SER A 617 -19.84 -24.42 -2.77
CA SER A 617 -19.92 -23.04 -3.26
C SER A 617 -21.23 -22.33 -2.88
N SER A 618 -22.14 -22.97 -2.13
CA SER A 618 -23.32 -22.29 -1.56
C SER A 618 -23.82 -22.86 -0.23
N GLU A 619 -24.41 -21.98 0.59
CA GLU A 619 -25.10 -22.29 1.85
C GLU A 619 -26.27 -23.28 1.66
N TYR A 620 -26.88 -23.25 0.46
CA TYR A 620 -27.95 -24.15 0.04
C TYR A 620 -27.48 -25.60 -0.18
N GLN A 621 -26.29 -25.78 -0.76
CA GLN A 621 -25.67 -27.11 -0.91
C GLN A 621 -25.22 -27.67 0.45
N LEU A 622 -24.74 -26.81 1.34
CA LEU A 622 -24.32 -27.20 2.69
C LEU A 622 -25.51 -27.71 3.51
N LYS A 623 -26.67 -27.05 3.43
CA LYS A 623 -27.90 -27.50 4.09
C LYS A 623 -28.42 -28.83 3.53
N ASN A 624 -28.40 -29.05 2.20
CA ASN A 624 -29.02 -30.23 1.61
C ASN A 624 -28.12 -31.49 1.63
N ILE A 625 -26.80 -31.34 1.46
CA ILE A 625 -25.86 -32.47 1.51
C ILE A 625 -25.64 -32.93 2.95
N TRP A 626 -25.49 -32.00 3.91
CA TRP A 626 -25.37 -32.37 5.32
C TRP A 626 -26.66 -32.91 5.92
N ILE A 627 -27.84 -32.36 5.58
CA ILE A 627 -29.12 -32.94 6.04
C ILE A 627 -29.35 -34.32 5.39
N GLY A 628 -28.90 -34.53 4.15
CA GLY A 628 -28.92 -35.84 3.48
C GLY A 628 -28.04 -36.88 4.18
N LEU A 629 -26.79 -36.54 4.47
CA LEU A 629 -25.85 -37.41 5.21
C LEU A 629 -26.28 -37.62 6.68
N PHE A 630 -26.86 -36.60 7.31
CA PHE A 630 -27.39 -36.67 8.68
C PHE A 630 -28.65 -37.55 8.76
N LYS A 631 -29.57 -37.45 7.79
CA LYS A 631 -30.73 -38.34 7.69
C LYS A 631 -30.34 -39.78 7.39
N LEU A 632 -29.35 -40.00 6.51
CA LEU A 632 -28.83 -41.33 6.24
C LEU A 632 -28.19 -41.96 7.50
N ALA A 633 -27.44 -41.16 8.28
CA ALA A 633 -26.84 -41.61 9.54
C ALA A 633 -27.87 -41.83 10.67
N GLU A 634 -28.99 -41.11 10.68
CA GLU A 634 -30.14 -41.40 11.57
C GLU A 634 -30.92 -42.64 11.13
N GLU A 635 -31.14 -42.83 9.83
CA GLU A 635 -31.86 -43.99 9.26
C GLU A 635 -31.05 -45.29 9.43
N LEU A 636 -29.73 -45.25 9.26
CA LEU A 636 -28.84 -46.39 9.53
C LEU A 636 -28.72 -46.75 11.02
N ASN A 637 -29.03 -45.82 11.93
CA ASN A 637 -29.09 -46.11 13.37
C ASN A 637 -30.46 -46.63 13.83
N THR A 638 -31.49 -46.60 12.98
CA THR A 638 -32.87 -46.95 13.36
C THR A 638 -33.38 -48.24 12.70
N VAL A 639 -32.74 -48.75 11.64
CA VAL A 639 -33.13 -50.01 10.99
C VAL A 639 -32.21 -51.14 11.46
N GLU A 640 -32.74 -52.03 12.31
CA GLU A 640 -32.09 -53.31 12.60
C GLU A 640 -31.85 -54.07 11.28
N SER A 641 -30.58 -54.42 11.09
CA SER A 641 -29.97 -55.06 9.93
C SER A 641 -30.84 -56.09 9.21
N ASN A 642 -30.92 -56.01 7.87
CA ASN A 642 -30.87 -57.16 6.97
C ASN A 642 -30.81 -56.77 5.47
N ASN A 643 -29.81 -55.98 5.03
CA ASN A 643 -29.17 -56.16 3.71
C ASN A 643 -27.97 -55.21 3.50
N SER A 644 -26.76 -55.68 3.79
CA SER A 644 -25.52 -54.90 3.75
C SER A 644 -24.96 -54.59 2.35
N GLN A 645 -25.74 -54.78 1.28
CA GLN A 645 -25.30 -54.61 -0.11
C GLN A 645 -25.92 -53.36 -0.75
N ASP A 646 -27.18 -53.05 -0.44
CA ASP A 646 -27.87 -51.83 -0.88
C ASP A 646 -27.33 -50.54 -0.23
N ASP A 647 -26.83 -50.63 1.00
CA ASP A 647 -26.30 -49.47 1.73
C ASP A 647 -24.95 -48.99 1.16
N VAL A 648 -24.18 -49.88 0.53
CA VAL A 648 -22.89 -49.55 -0.10
C VAL A 648 -23.10 -48.91 -1.46
N GLU A 649 -24.01 -49.45 -2.29
CA GLU A 649 -24.38 -48.84 -3.58
C GLU A 649 -25.01 -47.44 -3.40
N ARG A 650 -25.81 -47.24 -2.35
CA ARG A 650 -26.37 -45.91 -2.03
C ARG A 650 -25.32 -44.89 -1.58
N PHE A 651 -24.26 -45.33 -0.92
CA PHE A 651 -23.16 -44.45 -0.50
C PHE A 651 -22.26 -44.08 -1.70
N GLU A 652 -22.07 -44.99 -2.65
CA GLU A 652 -21.36 -44.73 -3.91
C GLU A 652 -22.13 -43.74 -4.82
N LEU A 653 -23.46 -43.84 -4.91
CA LEU A 653 -24.33 -42.93 -5.68
C LEU A 653 -24.39 -41.47 -5.17
N LEU A 654 -23.93 -41.21 -3.94
CA LEU A 654 -23.85 -39.88 -3.34
C LEU A 654 -22.47 -39.23 -3.49
N LEU A 655 -21.46 -39.99 -3.92
CA LEU A 655 -20.08 -39.56 -4.12
C LEU A 655 -19.74 -39.26 -5.60
N ASP A 656 -20.52 -39.81 -6.55
CA ASP A 656 -20.62 -39.32 -7.93
C ASP A 656 -21.42 -38.01 -8.00
#